data_AF-A0A2R6JRV8-F1
#
_entry.id   AF-A0A2R6JRV8-F1
#
_cell.length_a   1.000
_cell.length_b   1.000
_cell.length_c   1.000
_cell.angle_alpha   90.00
_cell.angle_beta   90.00
_cell.angle_gamma   90.00
#
_symmetry.space_group_name_H-M   'P 1'
#
loop_
_entity.id
_entity.type
_entity.pdbx_description
1 polymer ?
#
loop_
_entity_poly.entity_id
_entity_poly.type
_entity_poly.pdbx_seq_one_letter_code
_entity_poly.pdbx_strand_id
1 'polypeptide(L)'
;MHRRTFLTAIGATAATAAAGQAAGDGRFKGVADVGATQEGTIAKMLFGSTSGVLAPDMTPLSDDSLVAVYAEPEAEVRDRDDNGDAVTYPDDLDIPLVCVDGSVVGLGAMLVNDGDLVPELAGEDPLADLGNEEFVLNCYDEFVDGDTILWDDSHGQFYDLGRFKNFSAYAESNGYTLVATSDLDADFAGALSEADGVVITSPSDSFSDEELTALSDFADGGGGVFLHDQSDFSDFDATANLNDVASGLDLGFRFNDGEVGDTENNIGIGYLPLTSNFNTEAFDLFADREGIVVDIQRGQEYDVAVESVADGDTFDVVFDGEDVGLQTDYTATVRVLGVDTPESASVAAAAERPEEWEGLAYDIDASSLRRLQFDSAASLLAEDMTPLTDDSTVVVTAEPTAENEDSDGNGDAVSYPPDTSIPLVAVEGSVMGLGAPFVNDGSYAAALDNEEFLLNAYDELVGGGTVLWDESHGQFYSLDKFGQFESIAADNGYTLEGSSDLTADLSDADGVVITSPSDAFTDEELTALSDFADAGGAVFLHDQSDFNDFDATANLNEVAAALDLSFRFNDDQVVDDENNAGRFFIPTTTQFDESSPYFGQRPGSDGSEGENTTPHLVEWAGKATDFAFEVLDGETVTLSFDENEPLRDPTRLLAYAEYDGDGGTDTLYNKKLIEEGYARVYGSSMARHDEFWAAENVARQEGRGLWAESDVSTATPYRDGFVGELFVPDARGVRSAEGSLADGRIPLYSEDTSSPGEAPLAALDEDDRVALVGGPIIDESYEADEGFPLDTSDYDNFAFLTALIDYLSDRDGDVLVDGGHGQFGAGYTLSSEDAAYYQRHLEGRGINLEQVNDPTPEKLDRGRAYLVTTPVSEFTDAELDAVRSFRDSGGAVVLLGSAAAPESATTNLQSVAAGLGTDLRFDDPVEDPENNLNDDPTVPTTTNLDYATAAVDGPVDHADEDDDQAIDTSELRSAISDWASGEYETDQLRDIIEAWASS
;
A
#
# COMPACT_ATOMS: atom_id res chain seq x y z
N MET A 1 1.70 -0.49 -1.28
CA MET A 1 3.00 -0.47 -0.57
C MET A 1 3.51 -1.91 -0.56
N HIS A 2 4.64 -2.23 -1.20
CA HIS A 2 5.05 -3.63 -1.41
C HIS A 2 5.51 -4.31 -0.12
N ARG A 3 5.01 -5.52 0.16
CA ARG A 3 5.09 -6.24 1.44
C ARG A 3 6.50 -6.76 1.80
N ARG A 4 7.34 -7.03 0.79
CA ARG A 4 8.66 -7.70 0.92
C ARG A 4 9.86 -6.79 1.11
N THR A 5 9.69 -5.52 0.86
CA THR A 5 10.67 -4.45 1.04
C THR A 5 11.41 -4.50 2.38
N PHE A 6 10.68 -4.91 3.42
CA PHE A 6 10.97 -4.45 4.75
C PHE A 6 11.96 -5.34 5.54
N LEU A 7 12.01 -6.66 5.29
CA LEU A 7 12.68 -7.59 6.22
C LEU A 7 14.04 -8.14 5.77
N THR A 8 14.48 -7.87 4.54
CA THR A 8 15.67 -8.51 3.92
C THR A 8 17.03 -8.19 4.58
N ALA A 9 17.07 -7.35 5.63
CA ALA A 9 18.30 -6.75 6.15
C ALA A 9 19.06 -7.49 7.26
N ILE A 10 18.45 -8.40 8.04
CA ILE A 10 19.05 -8.83 9.33
C ILE A 10 20.04 -10.01 9.19
N GLY A 11 20.30 -10.49 7.98
CA GLY A 11 20.84 -11.84 7.76
C GLY A 11 22.26 -12.05 7.23
N ALA A 12 23.22 -11.11 7.21
CA ALA A 12 24.58 -11.44 6.70
C ALA A 12 25.75 -10.53 7.10
N THR A 13 26.50 -10.85 8.17
CA THR A 13 27.90 -10.42 8.31
C THR A 13 28.88 -11.45 7.74
N ALA A 14 29.45 -11.21 6.55
CA ALA A 14 30.91 -11.23 6.25
C ALA A 14 31.25 -11.39 4.75
N ALA A 15 32.01 -10.42 4.22
CA ALA A 15 33.10 -10.52 3.22
C ALA A 15 32.93 -9.89 1.80
N THR A 16 33.41 -8.64 1.68
CA THR A 16 34.28 -8.05 0.62
C THR A 16 33.90 -8.07 -0.88
N ALA A 17 33.43 -6.91 -1.35
CA ALA A 17 33.73 -6.13 -2.57
C ALA A 17 34.33 -6.78 -3.84
N ALA A 18 33.63 -6.62 -4.99
CA ALA A 18 34.10 -5.89 -6.20
C ALA A 18 33.08 -5.85 -7.38
N ALA A 19 32.58 -4.64 -7.67
CA ALA A 19 32.28 -3.99 -8.97
C ALA A 19 31.56 -4.71 -10.14
N GLY A 20 30.40 -4.16 -10.55
CA GLY A 20 30.19 -3.64 -11.92
C GLY A 20 28.87 -3.92 -12.66
N GLN A 21 28.03 -2.87 -12.76
CA GLN A 21 27.07 -2.51 -13.83
C GLN A 21 25.69 -3.21 -13.97
N ALA A 22 24.67 -2.48 -13.50
CA ALA A 22 23.48 -1.98 -14.20
C ALA A 22 22.59 -2.95 -14.99
N ALA A 23 21.51 -3.38 -14.35
CA ALA A 23 20.17 -3.55 -14.90
C ALA A 23 19.18 -3.16 -13.78
N GLY A 24 18.10 -2.45 -14.12
CA GLY A 24 17.12 -1.93 -13.16
C GLY A 24 16.39 -3.07 -12.49
N ASP A 25 16.47 -3.12 -11.17
CA ASP A 25 15.91 -4.16 -10.32
C ASP A 25 15.07 -3.42 -9.30
N GLY A 26 13.73 -3.54 -9.38
CA GLY A 26 12.76 -2.97 -8.45
C GLY A 26 12.81 -3.62 -7.06
N ARG A 27 13.98 -4.11 -6.66
CA ARG A 27 14.28 -4.55 -5.31
C ARG A 27 14.52 -3.30 -4.49
N PHE A 28 13.75 -3.14 -3.43
CA PHE A 28 14.12 -2.23 -2.36
C PHE A 28 15.57 -2.52 -1.96
N LYS A 29 16.45 -1.56 -2.24
CA LYS A 29 17.75 -1.52 -1.58
C LYS A 29 17.45 -1.21 -0.13
N GLY A 30 17.33 -2.27 0.67
CA GLY A 30 17.04 -2.14 2.09
C GLY A 30 18.00 -1.14 2.73
N VAL A 31 17.55 -0.60 3.86
CA VAL A 31 18.37 0.12 4.86
C VAL A 31 19.60 -0.73 5.31
N ALA A 32 19.69 -1.98 4.86
CA ALA A 32 20.77 -2.94 5.03
C ALA A 32 22.10 -2.63 4.30
N ASP A 33 22.12 -1.83 3.22
CA ASP A 33 23.41 -1.39 2.65
C ASP A 33 23.92 -0.19 3.43
N VAL A 34 24.22 -0.43 4.72
CA VAL A 34 25.15 0.39 5.49
C VAL A 34 26.51 0.20 4.84
N GLY A 35 26.70 0.86 3.69
CA GLY A 35 27.97 0.94 3.00
C GLY A 35 28.98 1.39 4.04
N ALA A 36 29.96 0.53 4.32
CA ALA A 36 30.91 0.63 5.42
C ALA A 36 31.13 2.07 5.89
N THR A 37 30.42 2.47 6.95
CA THR A 37 30.52 3.80 7.54
C THR A 37 31.96 4.04 8.00
N GLN A 38 32.40 5.29 7.93
CA GLN A 38 33.61 5.68 8.63
C GLN A 38 33.25 5.62 10.12
N GLU A 39 33.86 4.69 10.87
CA GLU A 39 33.59 4.50 12.31
C GLU A 39 33.53 5.86 13.05
N GLY A 40 32.35 6.23 13.54
CA GLY A 40 32.08 7.52 14.22
C GLY A 40 31.46 8.64 13.38
N THR A 41 30.79 8.34 12.26
CA THR A 41 29.97 9.31 11.50
C THR A 41 28.51 8.87 11.39
N ILE A 42 27.58 9.84 11.42
CA ILE A 42 26.14 9.62 11.16
C ILE A 42 25.98 8.81 9.87
N ALA A 43 25.12 7.80 9.91
CA ALA A 43 24.97 6.85 8.80
C ALA A 43 23.94 7.32 7.77
N LYS A 44 22.79 7.79 8.24
CA LYS A 44 21.65 8.22 7.44
C LYS A 44 20.87 9.26 8.25
N MET A 45 19.95 9.99 7.64
CA MET A 45 19.02 10.92 8.29
C MET A 45 17.64 10.87 7.63
N LEU A 46 16.59 11.07 8.43
CA LEU A 46 15.20 11.20 7.96
C LEU A 46 14.81 12.65 7.74
N PHE A 47 14.17 12.94 6.61
CA PHE A 47 13.62 14.25 6.28
C PHE A 47 12.12 14.13 6.02
N GLY A 48 11.31 13.99 7.07
CA GLY A 48 9.85 13.95 6.92
C GLY A 48 9.29 15.31 6.50
N SER A 49 8.33 15.30 5.56
CA SER A 49 7.61 16.51 5.10
C SER A 49 8.55 17.66 4.78
N THR A 50 9.50 17.42 3.86
CA THR A 50 10.61 18.33 3.58
C THR A 50 10.39 19.16 2.32
N SER A 51 10.82 20.42 2.29
CA SER A 51 10.59 21.33 1.16
C SER A 51 11.71 21.45 0.13
N GLY A 52 12.95 21.19 0.55
CA GLY A 52 14.12 21.40 -0.30
C GLY A 52 14.50 22.89 -0.41
N VAL A 53 15.69 23.17 -0.94
CA VAL A 53 16.29 24.53 -0.88
C VAL A 53 16.67 25.00 -2.28
N LEU A 54 16.52 26.30 -2.58
CA LEU A 54 16.82 26.96 -3.86
C LEU A 54 17.87 28.07 -3.72
N ALA A 55 18.34 28.57 -4.86
CA ALA A 55 19.09 29.82 -4.93
C ALA A 55 18.16 31.03 -4.72
N PRO A 56 18.67 32.20 -4.26
CA PRO A 56 17.85 33.36 -3.93
C PRO A 56 16.99 33.90 -5.08
N ASP A 57 17.37 33.60 -6.33
CA ASP A 57 16.63 33.98 -7.53
C ASP A 57 15.58 32.95 -7.99
N MET A 58 15.20 32.01 -7.11
CA MET A 58 14.23 30.93 -7.37
C MET A 58 14.67 30.00 -8.50
N THR A 59 15.97 29.71 -8.55
CA THR A 59 16.53 28.70 -9.46
C THR A 59 17.16 27.57 -8.65
N PRO A 60 17.33 26.36 -9.24
CA PRO A 60 18.04 25.27 -8.58
C PRO A 60 19.40 25.73 -8.04
N LEU A 61 19.66 25.46 -6.76
CA LEU A 61 20.90 25.83 -6.09
C LEU A 61 22.03 24.90 -6.53
N SER A 62 23.03 25.46 -7.19
CA SER A 62 24.18 24.72 -7.72
C SER A 62 25.51 25.05 -7.04
N ASP A 63 25.50 25.81 -5.94
CA ASP A 63 26.71 26.16 -5.20
C ASP A 63 26.92 25.17 -4.05
N ASP A 64 27.63 24.09 -4.32
CA ASP A 64 27.91 23.02 -3.36
C ASP A 64 28.67 23.51 -2.12
N SER A 65 29.26 24.71 -2.13
CA SER A 65 29.90 25.27 -0.94
C SER A 65 28.92 25.74 0.13
N LEU A 66 27.62 25.81 -0.21
CA LEU A 66 26.54 26.13 0.72
C LEU A 66 25.77 24.88 1.18
N VAL A 67 25.85 23.75 0.48
CA VAL A 67 24.97 22.60 0.73
C VAL A 67 25.67 21.54 1.59
N ALA A 68 25.11 21.29 2.79
CA ALA A 68 25.61 20.28 3.70
C ALA A 68 25.01 18.90 3.43
N VAL A 69 23.72 18.83 3.14
CA VAL A 69 22.97 17.58 2.92
C VAL A 69 22.15 17.71 1.65
N TYR A 70 22.20 16.68 0.82
CA TYR A 70 21.37 16.52 -0.38
C TYR A 70 20.38 15.38 -0.16
N ALA A 71 19.28 15.38 -0.92
CA ALA A 71 18.46 14.20 -1.12
C ALA A 71 19.26 13.14 -1.89
N GLU A 72 18.77 11.90 -1.89
CA GLU A 72 19.32 10.87 -2.78
C GLU A 72 18.92 11.17 -4.24
N PRO A 73 19.68 10.70 -5.25
CA PRO A 73 19.48 11.08 -6.66
C PRO A 73 18.11 10.72 -7.25
N GLU A 74 17.40 9.77 -6.63
CA GLU A 74 16.07 9.33 -7.05
C GLU A 74 14.92 10.14 -6.42
N ALA A 75 15.24 11.12 -5.57
CA ALA A 75 14.25 12.02 -4.98
C ALA A 75 13.72 13.05 -6.00
N GLU A 76 12.45 13.40 -5.86
CA GLU A 76 11.74 14.35 -6.73
C GLU A 76 11.00 15.40 -5.89
N VAL A 77 10.89 16.62 -6.45
CA VAL A 77 10.05 17.69 -5.88
C VAL A 77 8.65 17.56 -6.47
N ARG A 78 7.63 17.62 -5.61
CA ARG A 78 6.22 17.70 -5.95
C ARG A 78 5.68 19.06 -5.52
N ASP A 79 4.78 19.60 -6.32
CA ASP A 79 3.92 20.73 -5.95
C ASP A 79 2.63 20.10 -5.39
N ARG A 80 2.43 20.12 -4.08
CA ARG A 80 1.31 19.41 -3.42
C ARG A 80 0.06 20.25 -3.31
N ASP A 81 0.20 21.57 -3.28
CA ASP A 81 -0.94 22.49 -3.27
C ASP A 81 -1.30 22.99 -4.68
N ASP A 82 -0.48 22.63 -5.68
CA ASP A 82 -0.65 22.90 -7.11
C ASP A 82 -0.74 24.41 -7.42
N ASN A 83 -0.19 25.26 -6.55
CA ASN A 83 -0.25 26.70 -6.72
C ASN A 83 0.81 27.19 -7.74
N GLY A 84 1.79 26.35 -8.09
CA GLY A 84 2.80 26.59 -9.12
C GLY A 84 4.06 27.33 -8.66
N ASP A 85 4.32 27.39 -7.35
CA ASP A 85 5.53 28.00 -6.77
C ASP A 85 6.64 27.00 -6.41
N ALA A 86 6.38 25.70 -6.52
CA ALA A 86 7.39 24.65 -6.47
C ALA A 86 8.37 24.70 -7.66
N VAL A 87 9.67 24.65 -7.36
CA VAL A 87 10.73 24.57 -8.36
C VAL A 87 11.31 23.16 -8.42
N THR A 88 11.07 22.47 -9.53
CA THR A 88 11.67 21.15 -9.81
C THR A 88 13.16 21.25 -10.12
N TYR A 89 13.93 20.27 -9.65
CA TYR A 89 15.35 20.11 -9.98
C TYR A 89 15.56 19.33 -11.28
N PRO A 90 16.59 19.66 -12.09
CA PRO A 90 17.01 18.81 -13.21
C PRO A 90 17.63 17.49 -12.73
N ASP A 91 17.45 16.40 -13.49
CA ASP A 91 17.97 15.05 -13.17
C ASP A 91 19.50 14.98 -12.96
N ASP A 92 20.27 16.01 -13.36
CA ASP A 92 21.72 16.07 -13.19
C ASP A 92 22.18 16.90 -11.98
N LEU A 93 21.24 17.36 -11.14
CA LEU A 93 21.48 18.10 -9.91
C LEU A 93 20.69 17.50 -8.75
N ASP A 94 21.40 17.08 -7.70
CA ASP A 94 20.78 16.59 -6.46
C ASP A 94 20.06 17.74 -5.74
N ILE A 95 18.92 17.44 -5.09
CA ILE A 95 18.09 18.40 -4.37
C ILE A 95 18.73 18.74 -3.02
N PRO A 96 19.09 20.00 -2.72
CA PRO A 96 19.62 20.38 -1.41
C PRO A 96 18.54 20.33 -0.32
N LEU A 97 18.86 19.69 0.81
CA LEU A 97 17.96 19.58 1.97
C LEU A 97 18.44 20.42 3.16
N VAL A 98 19.76 20.60 3.30
CA VAL A 98 20.35 21.46 4.34
C VAL A 98 21.41 22.36 3.75
N CYS A 99 21.30 23.67 3.99
CA CYS A 99 22.25 24.68 3.55
C CYS A 99 22.85 25.46 4.72
N VAL A 100 24.08 25.94 4.54
CA VAL A 100 24.83 26.74 5.51
C VAL A 100 25.42 27.96 4.81
N ASP A 101 25.09 29.15 5.30
CA ASP A 101 25.73 30.41 4.89
C ASP A 101 26.15 31.23 6.12
N GLY A 102 27.46 31.34 6.34
CA GLY A 102 28.00 31.98 7.54
C GLY A 102 27.67 31.18 8.80
N SER A 103 26.92 31.79 9.73
CA SER A 103 26.40 31.15 10.95
C SER A 103 24.91 30.78 10.86
N VAL A 104 24.36 30.80 9.64
CA VAL A 104 22.95 30.47 9.40
C VAL A 104 22.83 29.10 8.75
N VAL A 105 22.02 28.23 9.35
CA VAL A 105 21.69 26.90 8.84
C VAL A 105 20.22 26.88 8.43
N GLY A 106 19.94 26.54 7.17
CA GLY A 106 18.59 26.33 6.66
C GLY A 106 18.32 24.83 6.49
N LEU A 107 17.27 24.34 7.11
CA LEU A 107 16.84 22.94 7.08
C LEU A 107 15.48 22.87 6.40
N GLY A 108 15.35 22.08 5.34
CA GLY A 108 14.09 21.91 4.63
C GLY A 108 13.03 21.11 5.40
N ALA A 109 13.31 20.67 6.63
CA ALA A 109 12.42 19.85 7.44
C ALA A 109 12.45 20.22 8.93
N MET A 110 11.36 19.91 9.62
CA MET A 110 11.23 19.97 11.08
C MET A 110 11.93 18.78 11.75
N LEU A 111 13.27 18.71 11.60
CA LEU A 111 14.05 17.66 12.25
C LEU A 111 13.76 17.64 13.77
N VAL A 112 13.78 16.46 14.36
CA VAL A 112 13.68 16.21 15.82
C VAL A 112 12.39 16.70 16.49
N ASN A 113 11.32 16.94 15.72
CA ASN A 113 9.96 17.14 16.21
C ASN A 113 9.45 15.87 16.91
N ASP A 114 8.85 16.01 18.09
CA ASP A 114 8.34 14.87 18.89
C ASP A 114 7.26 14.07 18.12
N GLY A 115 6.51 14.70 17.21
CA GLY A 115 5.45 14.04 16.43
C GLY A 115 5.94 13.19 15.25
N ASP A 116 7.10 13.52 14.67
CA ASP A 116 7.73 12.78 13.57
C ASP A 116 9.01 12.08 14.03
N LEU A 117 9.17 11.95 15.35
CA LEU A 117 10.35 11.38 15.96
C LEU A 117 10.36 9.87 15.67
N VAL A 118 11.40 9.43 14.96
CA VAL A 118 11.70 8.00 14.75
C VAL A 118 12.99 7.65 15.50
N PRO A 119 12.97 7.65 16.84
CA PRO A 119 14.18 7.46 17.64
C PRO A 119 14.62 5.99 17.60
N GLU A 120 15.84 5.72 18.07
CA GLU A 120 16.31 4.35 18.28
C GLU A 120 15.48 3.67 19.38
N LEU A 121 14.99 2.45 19.12
CA LEU A 121 14.37 1.62 20.15
C LEU A 121 15.44 0.82 20.91
N ALA A 122 15.32 0.79 22.24
CA ALA A 122 16.27 0.09 23.08
C ALA A 122 16.33 -1.42 22.75
N GLY A 123 17.48 -1.87 22.28
CA GLY A 123 17.78 -3.29 22.06
C GLY A 123 17.94 -3.65 20.59
N GLU A 124 16.89 -4.19 19.97
CA GLU A 124 16.88 -4.59 18.56
C GLU A 124 15.95 -3.67 17.78
N ASP A 125 16.53 -2.65 17.16
CA ASP A 125 15.81 -1.73 16.29
C ASP A 125 16.14 -2.00 14.81
N PRO A 126 15.17 -2.39 13.98
CA PRO A 126 15.42 -2.65 12.57
C PRO A 126 15.80 -1.40 11.75
N LEU A 127 15.48 -0.18 12.21
CA LEU A 127 15.85 1.07 11.52
C LEU A 127 17.17 1.66 12.00
N ALA A 128 17.69 1.20 13.15
CA ALA A 128 18.84 1.77 13.85
C ALA A 128 18.68 3.29 14.13
N ASP A 129 19.75 3.91 14.62
CA ASP A 129 19.81 5.35 14.86
C ASP A 129 19.92 6.13 13.52
N LEU A 130 18.98 7.06 13.31
CA LEU A 130 18.91 7.93 12.13
C LEU A 130 19.66 9.25 12.31
N GLY A 131 20.35 9.48 13.43
CA GLY A 131 21.33 10.57 13.58
C GLY A 131 20.78 12.00 13.44
N ASN A 132 19.46 12.19 13.44
CA ASN A 132 18.83 13.50 13.28
C ASN A 132 19.18 14.43 14.45
N GLU A 133 19.15 13.89 15.67
CA GLU A 133 19.49 14.55 16.92
C GLU A 133 20.99 14.90 16.99
N GLU A 134 21.83 13.96 16.57
CA GLU A 134 23.28 14.08 16.45
C GLU A 134 23.62 15.27 15.54
N PHE A 135 22.95 15.33 14.38
CA PHE A 135 23.17 16.37 13.38
C PHE A 135 22.82 17.76 13.90
N VAL A 136 21.66 17.92 14.54
CA VAL A 136 21.27 19.23 15.10
C VAL A 136 22.24 19.67 16.19
N LEU A 137 22.72 18.75 17.04
CA LEU A 137 23.77 19.09 18.02
C LEU A 137 25.12 19.39 17.38
N ASN A 138 25.52 18.70 16.32
CA ASN A 138 26.74 19.02 15.57
C ASN A 138 26.65 20.45 14.99
N CYS A 139 25.47 20.87 14.55
CA CYS A 139 25.22 22.24 14.12
C CYS A 139 25.35 23.22 15.28
N TYR A 140 24.83 22.90 16.47
CA TYR A 140 25.02 23.73 17.66
C TYR A 140 26.50 23.79 18.09
N ASP A 141 27.24 22.69 18.00
CA ASP A 141 28.67 22.64 18.33
C ASP A 141 29.52 23.55 17.41
N GLU A 142 29.15 23.64 16.12
CA GLU A 142 29.86 24.46 15.14
C GLU A 142 29.45 25.93 15.18
N PHE A 143 28.15 26.23 15.32
CA PHE A 143 27.61 27.57 15.08
C PHE A 143 27.20 28.33 16.34
N VAL A 144 27.21 27.71 17.52
CA VAL A 144 26.81 28.33 18.79
C VAL A 144 28.01 28.44 19.74
N ASP A 145 28.44 29.68 20.02
CA ASP A 145 29.63 29.97 20.85
C ASP A 145 29.41 29.76 22.38
N GLY A 146 28.15 29.55 22.79
CA GLY A 146 27.73 29.38 24.19
C GLY A 146 26.71 28.26 24.38
N ASP A 147 25.78 28.43 25.31
CA ASP A 147 24.85 27.37 25.72
C ASP A 147 23.38 27.75 25.55
N THR A 148 23.04 29.02 25.34
CA THR A 148 21.64 29.46 25.35
C THR A 148 21.10 29.60 23.93
N ILE A 149 20.07 28.83 23.60
CA ILE A 149 19.41 28.83 22.30
C ILE A 149 17.97 29.29 22.49
N LEU A 150 17.58 30.35 21.79
CA LEU A 150 16.20 30.82 21.79
C LEU A 150 15.37 30.06 20.77
N TRP A 151 14.14 29.71 21.14
CA TRP A 151 13.15 29.18 20.22
C TRP A 151 12.06 30.22 20.01
N ASP A 152 11.83 30.61 18.77
CA ASP A 152 10.80 31.58 18.43
C ASP A 152 9.40 30.96 18.54
N ASP A 153 8.60 31.46 19.49
CA ASP A 153 7.18 31.11 19.70
C ASP A 153 6.27 32.35 19.52
N SER A 154 6.76 33.39 18.84
CA SER A 154 6.11 34.70 18.77
C SER A 154 5.46 35.05 17.43
N HIS A 155 5.76 34.32 16.35
CA HIS A 155 5.26 34.58 14.99
C HIS A 155 4.28 33.50 14.52
N GLY A 156 3.44 33.03 15.44
CA GLY A 156 2.36 32.09 15.12
C GLY A 156 2.84 30.67 14.78
N GLN A 157 4.03 30.27 15.24
CA GLN A 157 4.58 28.95 14.94
C GLN A 157 3.65 27.84 15.40
N PHE A 158 3.35 26.91 14.49
CA PHE A 158 2.76 25.62 14.85
C PHE A 158 3.79 24.73 15.57
N TYR A 159 5.06 24.82 15.14
CA TYR A 159 6.22 24.12 15.70
C TYR A 159 6.90 24.93 16.81
N ASP A 160 6.15 25.19 17.88
CA ASP A 160 6.69 25.79 19.10
C ASP A 160 7.64 24.83 19.85
N LEU A 161 8.44 25.35 20.79
CA LEU A 161 9.35 24.50 21.59
C LEU A 161 8.62 23.36 22.33
N GLY A 162 7.31 23.50 22.54
CA GLY A 162 6.47 22.51 23.20
C GLY A 162 6.40 21.17 22.46
N ARG A 163 6.66 21.17 21.15
CA ARG A 163 6.74 20.00 20.25
C ARG A 163 8.13 19.38 20.13
N PHE A 164 9.15 19.93 20.80
CA PHE A 164 10.54 19.44 20.72
C PHE A 164 11.07 19.15 22.12
N LYS A 165 10.25 18.64 23.03
CA LYS A 165 10.65 18.50 24.45
C LYS A 165 11.62 17.36 24.65
N ASN A 166 11.51 16.26 23.91
CA ASN A 166 12.49 15.18 23.99
C ASN A 166 13.84 15.66 23.47
N PHE A 167 13.85 16.37 22.34
CA PHE A 167 15.07 17.00 21.82
C PHE A 167 15.63 18.08 22.77
N SER A 168 14.78 18.93 23.36
CA SER A 168 15.20 19.94 24.33
C SER A 168 15.90 19.30 25.53
N ALA A 169 15.41 18.16 26.01
CA ALA A 169 16.02 17.42 27.10
C ALA A 169 17.35 16.77 26.69
N TYR A 170 17.40 16.23 25.48
CA TYR A 170 18.61 15.70 24.88
C TYR A 170 19.68 16.80 24.74
N ALA A 171 19.31 17.97 24.23
CA ALA A 171 20.19 19.14 24.13
C ALA A 171 20.66 19.64 25.51
N GLU A 172 19.78 19.69 26.52
CA GLU A 172 20.14 19.98 27.92
C GLU A 172 21.15 19.01 28.51
N SER A 173 20.99 17.71 28.24
CA SER A 173 21.93 16.68 28.66
C SER A 173 23.32 16.84 28.01
N ASN A 174 23.34 17.44 26.81
CA ASN A 174 24.54 17.74 26.04
C ASN A 174 25.09 19.16 26.27
N GLY A 175 24.46 19.95 27.13
CA GLY A 175 24.99 21.23 27.62
C GLY A 175 24.38 22.48 27.00
N TYR A 176 23.31 22.36 26.21
CA TYR A 176 22.56 23.48 25.64
C TYR A 176 21.27 23.75 26.43
N THR A 177 20.81 24.98 26.51
CA THR A 177 19.56 25.36 27.15
C THR A 177 18.66 25.99 26.11
N LEU A 178 17.58 25.31 25.74
CA LEU A 178 16.58 25.81 24.81
C LEU A 178 15.52 26.62 25.58
N VAL A 179 15.21 27.82 25.10
CA VAL A 179 14.30 28.74 25.77
C VAL A 179 13.30 29.33 24.78
N ALA A 180 12.04 28.95 24.93
CA ALA A 180 10.92 29.56 24.22
C ALA A 180 10.81 31.06 24.51
N THR A 181 10.55 31.85 23.46
CA THR A 181 10.28 33.29 23.59
C THR A 181 9.01 33.68 22.82
N SER A 182 7.99 34.12 23.56
CA SER A 182 6.69 34.59 23.03
C SER A 182 6.54 36.12 23.04
N ASP A 183 7.61 36.88 23.36
CA ASP A 183 7.55 38.34 23.55
C ASP A 183 8.70 39.03 22.80
N LEU A 184 8.93 38.59 21.55
CA LEU A 184 9.92 39.16 20.64
C LEU A 184 9.49 40.53 20.08
N ASP A 185 8.18 40.75 19.89
CA ASP A 185 7.56 42.01 19.43
C ASP A 185 8.00 43.29 20.19
N ALA A 186 8.38 43.16 21.47
CA ALA A 186 8.69 44.32 22.33
C ALA A 186 10.19 44.54 22.59
N ASP A 187 11.04 43.51 22.48
CA ASP A 187 12.48 43.57 22.77
C ASP A 187 13.29 42.43 22.08
N PHE A 188 13.01 42.11 20.81
CA PHE A 188 13.70 41.09 20.01
C PHE A 188 15.24 41.16 20.14
N ALA A 189 15.80 42.35 19.91
CA ALA A 189 17.23 42.60 20.02
C ALA A 189 17.77 42.46 21.46
N GLY A 190 16.92 42.66 22.47
CA GLY A 190 17.26 42.42 23.87
C GLY A 190 17.34 40.93 24.20
N ALA A 191 16.38 40.14 23.72
CA ALA A 191 16.37 38.68 23.86
C ALA A 191 17.60 38.04 23.21
N LEU A 192 17.88 38.40 21.94
CA LEU A 192 19.08 37.92 21.23
C LEU A 192 20.39 38.28 21.93
N SER A 193 20.43 39.36 22.72
CA SER A 193 21.66 39.76 23.42
C SER A 193 22.03 38.85 24.60
N GLU A 194 21.12 37.98 25.03
CA GLU A 194 21.33 36.98 26.08
C GLU A 194 21.44 35.55 25.51
N ALA A 195 21.34 35.39 24.19
CA ALA A 195 21.40 34.11 23.49
C ALA A 195 22.68 33.96 22.67
N ASP A 196 23.02 32.70 22.38
CA ASP A 196 24.14 32.30 21.54
C ASP A 196 23.64 31.70 20.21
N GLY A 197 22.39 31.22 20.17
CA GLY A 197 21.69 30.83 18.96
C GLY A 197 20.18 31.12 18.99
N VAL A 198 19.53 31.06 17.83
CA VAL A 198 18.07 31.18 17.67
C VAL A 198 17.53 30.18 16.65
N VAL A 199 16.43 29.52 16.96
CA VAL A 199 15.67 28.61 16.10
C VAL A 199 14.37 29.30 15.68
N ILE A 200 14.07 29.27 14.38
CA ILE A 200 12.85 29.79 13.77
C ILE A 200 12.25 28.66 12.93
N THR A 201 11.00 28.30 13.20
CA THR A 201 10.27 27.21 12.54
C THR A 201 9.04 27.78 11.82
N SER A 202 8.90 27.56 10.51
CA SER A 202 7.72 27.90 9.67
C SER A 202 6.77 28.97 10.26
N PRO A 203 7.20 30.25 10.30
CA PRO A 203 6.47 31.31 10.99
C PRO A 203 5.22 31.73 10.19
N SER A 204 4.03 31.65 10.79
CA SER A 204 2.79 32.09 10.13
C SER A 204 2.65 33.61 10.02
N ASP A 205 3.31 34.38 10.89
CA ASP A 205 3.36 35.84 10.85
C ASP A 205 4.70 36.37 10.29
N SER A 206 4.64 37.47 9.55
CA SER A 206 5.83 38.11 8.97
C SER A 206 6.69 38.83 10.01
N PHE A 207 8.01 38.76 9.87
CA PHE A 207 8.96 39.55 10.66
C PHE A 207 8.99 41.03 10.21
N SER A 208 9.18 41.95 11.15
CA SER A 208 9.38 43.36 10.86
C SER A 208 10.81 43.68 10.38
N ASP A 209 10.98 44.80 9.66
CA ASP A 209 12.30 45.30 9.23
C ASP A 209 13.30 45.43 10.40
N GLU A 210 12.81 45.82 11.58
CA GLU A 210 13.63 45.94 12.79
C GLU A 210 14.12 44.58 13.32
N GLU A 211 13.28 43.53 13.23
CA GLU A 211 13.62 42.17 13.65
C GLU A 211 14.59 41.52 12.68
N LEU A 212 14.35 41.67 11.37
CA LEU A 212 15.27 41.21 10.33
C LEU A 212 16.66 41.87 10.47
N THR A 213 16.70 43.17 10.79
CA THR A 213 17.96 43.87 11.08
C THR A 213 18.64 43.29 12.33
N ALA A 214 17.88 42.95 13.37
CA ALA A 214 18.43 42.39 14.60
C ALA A 214 18.97 40.97 14.40
N LEU A 215 18.26 40.12 13.64
CA LEU A 215 18.73 38.79 13.25
C LEU A 215 20.01 38.87 12.40
N SER A 216 20.04 39.77 11.41
CA SER A 216 21.23 40.00 10.58
C SER A 216 22.42 40.47 11.41
N ASP A 217 22.24 41.44 12.31
CA ASP A 217 23.29 41.92 13.22
C ASP A 217 23.76 40.80 14.19
N PHE A 218 22.87 39.89 14.59
CA PHE A 218 23.18 38.74 15.45
C PHE A 218 24.02 37.69 14.73
N ALA A 219 23.62 37.30 13.51
CA ALA A 219 24.39 36.40 12.65
C ALA A 219 25.77 36.97 12.30
N ASP A 220 25.84 38.24 11.90
CA ASP A 220 27.12 38.96 11.66
C ASP A 220 28.00 39.03 12.92
N GLY A 221 27.38 39.00 14.10
CA GLY A 221 28.02 38.93 15.40
C GLY A 221 28.59 37.56 15.76
N GLY A 222 28.27 36.52 14.99
CA GLY A 222 28.63 35.12 15.22
C GLY A 222 27.58 34.31 15.97
N GLY A 223 26.35 34.83 16.13
CA GLY A 223 25.25 34.05 16.68
C GLY A 223 24.71 33.04 15.67
N GLY A 224 24.42 31.82 16.12
CA GLY A 224 23.85 30.77 15.27
C GLY A 224 22.37 31.03 14.96
N VAL A 225 21.97 30.93 13.69
CA VAL A 225 20.55 31.05 13.29
C VAL A 225 20.15 29.76 12.59
N PHE A 226 19.08 29.12 13.05
CA PHE A 226 18.57 27.85 12.51
C PHE A 226 17.15 28.09 11.98
N LEU A 227 16.99 27.95 10.67
CA LEU A 227 15.72 28.13 9.97
C LEU A 227 15.20 26.74 9.57
N HIS A 228 14.07 26.33 10.11
CA HIS A 228 13.41 25.08 9.75
C HIS A 228 12.16 25.38 8.94
N ASP A 229 12.09 24.72 7.79
CA ASP A 229 10.95 24.74 6.90
C ASP A 229 10.23 23.39 6.91
N GLN A 230 9.11 23.30 6.21
CA GLN A 230 8.33 22.08 6.02
C GLN A 230 7.76 22.07 4.60
N SER A 231 7.30 20.91 4.12
CA SER A 231 6.68 20.80 2.80
C SER A 231 5.38 21.58 2.68
N ASP A 232 5.07 21.94 1.44
CA ASP A 232 3.87 22.64 0.93
C ASP A 232 2.54 21.88 1.09
N PHE A 233 2.49 20.83 1.91
CA PHE A 233 1.29 20.02 2.08
C PHE A 233 0.12 20.86 2.63
N SER A 234 -0.89 21.07 1.78
CA SER A 234 -2.10 21.87 2.08
C SER A 234 -1.86 23.38 2.37
N ASP A 235 -0.79 23.99 1.83
CA ASP A 235 -0.46 25.43 1.98
C ASP A 235 -0.33 25.87 3.47
N PHE A 236 0.13 24.96 4.33
CA PHE A 236 0.36 25.23 5.77
C PHE A 236 1.82 25.52 6.11
N ASP A 237 2.69 25.60 5.12
CA ASP A 237 4.14 25.58 5.30
C ASP A 237 4.73 26.93 5.74
N ALA A 238 4.04 28.01 5.40
CA ALA A 238 4.46 29.40 5.60
C ALA A 238 5.83 29.72 4.98
N THR A 239 6.21 29.03 3.90
CA THR A 239 7.51 29.14 3.21
C THR A 239 7.83 30.58 2.80
N ALA A 240 6.81 31.36 2.43
CA ALA A 240 6.97 32.78 2.07
C ALA A 240 7.56 33.62 3.22
N ASN A 241 7.10 33.45 4.46
CA ASN A 241 7.59 34.24 5.59
C ASN A 241 9.02 33.84 5.97
N LEU A 242 9.37 32.55 5.87
CA LEU A 242 10.73 32.09 6.11
C LEU A 242 11.68 32.59 5.02
N ASN A 243 11.22 32.66 3.77
CA ASN A 243 11.95 33.25 2.66
C ASN A 243 12.17 34.77 2.80
N ASP A 244 11.25 35.49 3.43
CA ASP A 244 11.46 36.90 3.81
C ASP A 244 12.59 37.04 4.85
N VAL A 245 12.72 36.11 5.80
CA VAL A 245 13.86 36.04 6.72
C VAL A 245 15.15 35.79 5.96
N ALA A 246 15.19 34.76 5.10
CA ALA A 246 16.38 34.45 4.29
C ALA A 246 16.82 35.65 3.43
N SER A 247 15.87 36.38 2.84
CA SER A 247 16.17 37.61 2.09
C SER A 247 16.67 38.74 2.99
N GLY A 248 16.09 38.92 4.17
CA GLY A 248 16.49 39.94 5.15
C GLY A 248 17.92 39.76 5.67
N LEU A 249 18.40 38.51 5.73
CA LEU A 249 19.76 38.16 6.14
C LEU A 249 20.76 38.11 4.97
N ASP A 250 20.34 38.37 3.72
CA ASP A 250 21.15 38.31 2.50
C ASP A 250 21.78 36.91 2.27
N LEU A 251 21.03 35.84 2.56
CA LEU A 251 21.51 34.46 2.44
C LEU A 251 21.69 34.04 0.98
N GLY A 252 22.69 33.19 0.73
CA GLY A 252 22.97 32.54 -0.55
C GLY A 252 21.97 31.44 -0.94
N PHE A 253 20.93 31.22 -0.15
CA PHE A 253 19.88 30.23 -0.38
C PHE A 253 18.52 30.75 0.08
N ARG A 254 17.46 30.05 -0.32
CA ARG A 254 16.06 30.25 0.11
C ARG A 254 15.35 28.89 0.09
N PHE A 255 14.19 28.76 0.72
CA PHE A 255 13.42 27.52 0.69
C PHE A 255 12.56 27.41 -0.58
N ASN A 256 12.43 26.18 -1.06
CA ASN A 256 11.53 25.80 -2.13
C ASN A 256 10.13 25.61 -1.54
N ASP A 257 9.10 25.94 -2.29
CA ASP A 257 7.70 25.81 -1.86
C ASP A 257 7.19 24.50 -2.46
N GLY A 258 7.54 23.37 -1.86
CA GLY A 258 7.35 22.04 -2.47
C GLY A 258 7.45 20.91 -1.48
N GLU A 259 7.23 19.67 -1.91
CA GLU A 259 7.48 18.45 -1.14
C GLU A 259 8.56 17.61 -1.84
N VAL A 260 9.68 17.35 -1.17
CA VAL A 260 10.66 16.37 -1.64
C VAL A 260 10.22 14.98 -1.18
N GLY A 261 9.93 14.11 -2.14
CA GLY A 261 9.66 12.71 -1.91
C GLY A 261 10.68 11.81 -2.61
N ASP A 262 10.90 10.61 -2.09
CA ASP A 262 11.77 9.60 -2.68
C ASP A 262 11.06 8.25 -2.62
N THR A 263 10.93 7.54 -3.75
CA THR A 263 10.27 6.24 -3.81
C THR A 263 11.21 5.06 -3.52
N GLU A 264 12.53 5.28 -3.60
CA GLU A 264 13.56 4.27 -3.38
C GLU A 264 14.20 4.37 -1.98
N ASN A 265 14.55 5.58 -1.54
CA ASN A 265 15.23 5.83 -0.26
C ASN A 265 14.29 6.49 0.74
N ASN A 266 13.42 5.70 1.36
CA ASN A 266 12.44 6.17 2.36
C ASN A 266 12.22 5.15 3.47
N ILE A 267 11.49 5.54 4.52
CA ILE A 267 11.01 4.61 5.57
C ILE A 267 9.65 3.98 5.18
N GLY A 268 9.56 3.38 4.00
CA GLY A 268 8.34 2.73 3.50
C GLY A 268 7.29 3.67 2.91
N ILE A 269 7.42 4.98 3.10
CA ILE A 269 6.49 5.99 2.60
C ILE A 269 7.25 7.08 1.85
N GLY A 270 6.82 7.39 0.62
CA GLY A 270 7.60 8.24 -0.28
C GLY A 270 7.85 9.68 0.20
N TYR A 271 6.99 10.24 1.06
CA TYR A 271 7.18 11.58 1.65
C TYR A 271 8.02 11.58 2.94
N LEU A 272 8.59 10.43 3.31
CA LEU A 272 9.53 10.26 4.43
C LEU A 272 10.90 9.83 3.90
N PRO A 273 11.57 10.66 3.08
CA PRO A 273 12.86 10.33 2.48
C PRO A 273 13.97 10.17 3.51
N LEU A 274 14.85 9.23 3.25
CA LEU A 274 16.07 8.97 3.98
C LEU A 274 17.28 9.32 3.10
N THR A 275 18.25 10.04 3.65
CA THR A 275 19.47 10.37 2.91
C THR A 275 20.74 10.05 3.69
N SER A 276 21.76 9.60 2.95
CA SER A 276 23.15 9.48 3.37
C SER A 276 24.09 10.40 2.55
N ASN A 277 23.51 11.23 1.67
CA ASN A 277 24.23 12.09 0.72
C ASN A 277 24.76 13.37 1.41
N PHE A 278 25.81 13.17 2.21
CA PHE A 278 26.43 14.22 3.03
C PHE A 278 27.67 14.83 2.38
N ASN A 279 27.76 16.17 2.38
CA ASN A 279 28.93 16.91 1.90
C ASN A 279 30.05 16.98 2.97
N THR A 280 30.62 15.82 3.30
CA THR A 280 31.66 15.67 4.34
C THR A 280 33.01 16.31 3.96
N GLU A 281 33.21 16.71 2.71
CA GLU A 281 34.43 17.42 2.29
C GLU A 281 34.39 18.90 2.66
N ALA A 282 33.20 19.51 2.67
CA ALA A 282 33.00 20.93 2.98
C ALA A 282 32.58 21.18 4.43
N PHE A 283 31.85 20.25 5.05
CA PHE A 283 31.23 20.42 6.37
C PHE A 283 31.63 19.31 7.35
N ASP A 284 31.94 19.68 8.59
CA ASP A 284 32.28 18.78 9.69
C ASP A 284 31.08 18.63 10.66
N LEU A 285 29.90 18.32 10.10
CA LEU A 285 28.60 18.31 10.80
C LEU A 285 28.05 16.89 11.06
N PHE A 286 28.82 15.86 10.74
CA PHE A 286 28.32 14.47 10.66
C PHE A 286 28.99 13.53 11.68
N ALA A 287 29.51 14.08 12.77
CA ALA A 287 30.08 13.26 13.84
C ALA A 287 28.97 12.49 14.58
N ASP A 288 29.19 11.19 14.75
CA ASP A 288 28.24 10.31 15.42
C ASP A 288 28.34 10.43 16.95
N ARG A 289 27.21 10.33 17.64
CA ARG A 289 27.07 10.34 19.11
C ARG A 289 25.85 9.51 19.51
N GLU A 290 25.66 9.32 20.82
CA GLU A 290 24.50 8.58 21.34
C GLU A 290 23.26 9.48 21.25
N GLY A 291 22.25 9.05 20.48
CA GLY A 291 21.00 9.76 20.25
C GLY A 291 19.94 9.55 21.33
N ILE A 292 18.70 9.92 20.98
CA ILE A 292 17.54 9.63 21.83
C ILE A 292 17.18 8.15 21.67
N VAL A 293 17.12 7.44 22.79
CA VAL A 293 16.74 6.02 22.83
C VAL A 293 15.46 5.86 23.65
N VAL A 294 14.45 5.22 23.06
CA VAL A 294 13.18 4.91 23.72
C VAL A 294 13.25 3.50 24.32
N ASP A 295 12.94 3.36 25.61
CA ASP A 295 13.02 2.09 26.36
C ASP A 295 11.84 1.14 26.07
N ILE A 296 11.54 0.92 24.78
CA ILE A 296 10.60 -0.08 24.29
C ILE A 296 11.39 -1.33 23.87
N GLN A 297 11.11 -2.46 24.51
CA GLN A 297 11.87 -3.69 24.29
C GLN A 297 11.04 -4.96 24.47
N ARG A 298 11.48 -6.05 23.83
CA ARG A 298 10.84 -7.37 23.95
C ARG A 298 10.87 -7.88 25.39
N GLY A 299 9.85 -8.64 25.76
CA GLY A 299 9.73 -9.25 27.09
C GLY A 299 9.34 -8.27 28.20
N GLN A 300 8.97 -7.04 27.85
CA GLN A 300 8.27 -6.09 28.71
C GLN A 300 6.84 -5.87 28.21
N GLU A 301 5.98 -5.43 29.13
CA GLU A 301 4.59 -5.09 28.89
C GLU A 301 4.40 -3.60 29.19
N TYR A 302 3.61 -2.91 28.37
CA TYR A 302 3.40 -1.47 28.46
C TYR A 302 1.91 -1.17 28.52
N ASP A 303 1.44 -0.56 29.61
CA ASP A 303 0.07 -0.06 29.73
C ASP A 303 0.01 1.33 29.07
N VAL A 304 -0.70 1.44 27.95
CA VAL A 304 -0.77 2.66 27.13
C VAL A 304 -2.21 3.05 26.85
N ALA A 305 -2.46 4.35 26.69
CA ALA A 305 -3.77 4.84 26.25
C ALA A 305 -3.85 4.81 24.73
N VAL A 306 -4.96 4.33 24.18
CA VAL A 306 -5.27 4.45 22.75
C VAL A 306 -5.79 5.87 22.51
N GLU A 307 -5.13 6.62 21.63
CA GLU A 307 -5.47 8.00 21.29
C GLU A 307 -6.42 8.08 20.10
N SER A 308 -6.19 7.25 19.08
CA SER A 308 -6.98 7.21 17.86
C SER A 308 -6.96 5.80 17.27
N VAL A 309 -8.01 5.44 16.53
CA VAL A 309 -8.08 4.20 15.74
C VAL A 309 -8.06 4.60 14.26
N ALA A 310 -7.12 4.05 13.49
CA ALA A 310 -7.05 4.28 12.06
C ALA A 310 -7.99 3.32 11.32
N ASP A 311 -7.88 2.04 11.62
CA ASP A 311 -8.67 0.96 11.03
C ASP A 311 -8.72 -0.27 11.96
N GLY A 312 -9.13 -1.43 11.44
CA GLY A 312 -9.28 -2.66 12.19
C GLY A 312 -7.99 -3.21 12.80
N ASP A 313 -6.83 -3.00 12.18
CA ASP A 313 -5.53 -3.54 12.59
C ASP A 313 -4.49 -2.47 12.99
N THR A 314 -4.82 -1.18 12.88
CA THR A 314 -3.91 -0.07 13.12
C THR A 314 -4.54 1.00 14.04
N PHE A 315 -3.80 1.40 15.08
CA PHE A 315 -4.22 2.45 16.02
C PHE A 315 -3.03 3.19 16.65
N ASP A 316 -3.25 4.42 17.11
CA ASP A 316 -2.24 5.22 17.79
C ASP A 316 -2.34 5.06 19.31
N VAL A 317 -1.18 4.92 19.95
CA VAL A 317 -1.06 4.85 21.41
C VAL A 317 -0.15 5.92 21.95
N VAL A 318 -0.37 6.28 23.21
CA VAL A 318 0.46 7.22 23.96
C VAL A 318 1.14 6.49 25.10
N PHE A 319 2.48 6.39 25.02
CA PHE A 319 3.34 5.93 26.09
C PHE A 319 3.61 7.07 27.07
N ASP A 320 3.53 6.81 28.38
CA ASP A 320 4.03 7.75 29.39
C ASP A 320 5.54 7.90 29.21
N GLY A 321 5.99 9.15 29.03
CA GLY A 321 7.39 9.44 28.77
C GLY A 321 8.32 8.88 29.85
N GLU A 322 7.94 8.95 31.14
CA GLU A 322 8.77 8.45 32.23
C GLU A 322 8.97 6.92 32.17
N ASP A 323 7.97 6.19 31.66
CA ASP A 323 7.99 4.73 31.54
C ASP A 323 8.89 4.25 30.39
N VAL A 324 9.05 5.05 29.34
CA VAL A 324 9.90 4.73 28.17
C VAL A 324 11.18 5.57 28.11
N GLY A 325 11.54 6.27 29.18
CA GLY A 325 12.82 6.99 29.30
C GLY A 325 12.86 8.38 28.66
N LEU A 326 11.72 8.95 28.30
CA LEU A 326 11.52 10.26 27.68
C LEU A 326 11.04 11.34 28.66
N GLN A 327 11.00 12.60 28.22
CA GLN A 327 10.48 13.72 29.03
C GLN A 327 9.00 14.02 28.77
N THR A 328 8.55 13.72 27.56
CA THR A 328 7.15 13.80 27.16
C THR A 328 6.63 12.44 26.80
N ASP A 329 5.30 12.36 26.84
CA ASP A 329 4.59 11.23 26.29
C ASP A 329 4.99 11.02 24.83
N TYR A 330 5.09 9.77 24.43
CA TYR A 330 5.48 9.36 23.08
C TYR A 330 4.30 8.71 22.40
N THR A 331 3.83 9.34 21.33
CA THR A 331 2.80 8.77 20.47
C THR A 331 3.47 7.83 19.47
N ALA A 332 2.95 6.62 19.35
CA ALA A 332 3.38 5.66 18.35
C ALA A 332 2.16 5.02 17.70
N THR A 333 2.23 4.82 16.39
CA THR A 333 1.27 3.99 15.68
C THR A 333 1.61 2.52 15.91
N VAL A 334 0.61 1.70 16.22
CA VAL A 334 0.72 0.26 16.42
C VAL A 334 0.01 -0.43 15.26
N ARG A 335 0.72 -1.34 14.59
CA ARG A 335 0.09 -2.38 13.77
C ARG A 335 -0.05 -3.65 14.61
N VAL A 336 -1.27 -4.14 14.69
CA VAL A 336 -1.65 -5.33 15.45
C VAL A 336 -0.98 -6.54 14.81
N LEU A 337 -0.06 -7.16 15.54
CA LEU A 337 0.78 -8.22 14.98
C LEU A 337 -0.02 -9.48 14.62
N GLY A 338 0.22 -10.01 13.42
CA GLY A 338 -0.21 -11.35 13.03
C GLY A 338 -1.64 -11.45 12.49
N VAL A 339 -2.27 -10.32 12.23
CA VAL A 339 -3.61 -10.23 11.64
C VAL A 339 -3.57 -9.27 10.47
N ASP A 340 -4.51 -9.46 9.56
CA ASP A 340 -4.72 -8.56 8.43
C ASP A 340 -6.23 -8.36 8.28
N THR A 341 -6.67 -7.11 8.32
CA THR A 341 -8.08 -6.73 8.12
C THR A 341 -8.28 -6.28 6.68
N PRO A 342 -9.46 -6.50 6.08
CA PRO A 342 -9.74 -5.93 4.77
C PRO A 342 -9.57 -4.42 4.78
N GLU A 343 -9.17 -3.87 3.63
CA GLU A 343 -8.87 -2.47 3.42
C GLU A 343 -10.11 -1.69 2.99
N SER A 344 -10.17 -0.41 3.38
CA SER A 344 -11.30 0.46 3.00
C SER A 344 -11.29 0.76 1.49
N ALA A 345 -12.45 1.06 0.92
CA ALA A 345 -12.61 1.25 -0.53
C ALA A 345 -11.58 2.19 -1.19
N SER A 346 -11.18 3.26 -0.49
CA SER A 346 -10.24 4.26 -1.00
C SER A 346 -8.80 3.74 -1.17
N VAL A 347 -8.45 2.63 -0.50
CA VAL A 347 -7.11 2.03 -0.56
C VAL A 347 -7.13 0.58 -1.06
N ALA A 348 -8.29 -0.09 -1.02
CA ALA A 348 -8.44 -1.50 -1.35
C ALA A 348 -7.95 -1.81 -2.77
N ALA A 349 -8.29 -0.99 -3.78
CA ALA A 349 -7.84 -1.19 -5.16
C ALA A 349 -6.31 -1.22 -5.32
N ALA A 350 -5.57 -0.49 -4.46
CA ALA A 350 -4.12 -0.42 -4.51
C ALA A 350 -3.42 -1.38 -3.53
N ALA A 351 -4.11 -1.80 -2.46
CA ALA A 351 -3.53 -2.55 -1.34
C ALA A 351 -3.93 -4.03 -1.29
N GLU A 352 -5.10 -4.37 -1.80
CA GLU A 352 -5.66 -5.71 -1.71
C GLU A 352 -5.25 -6.60 -2.88
N ARG A 353 -5.13 -7.89 -2.57
CA ARG A 353 -4.96 -8.97 -3.55
C ARG A 353 -5.93 -10.10 -3.19
N PRO A 354 -6.90 -10.43 -4.06
CA PRO A 354 -7.83 -11.54 -3.94
C PRO A 354 -7.17 -12.84 -3.61
N GLU A 355 -6.02 -13.07 -4.22
CA GLU A 355 -5.15 -14.22 -4.04
C GLU A 355 -4.91 -14.54 -2.55
N GLU A 356 -5.07 -13.55 -1.67
CA GLU A 356 -4.88 -13.65 -0.23
C GLU A 356 -6.18 -13.96 0.55
N TRP A 357 -7.34 -13.66 -0.02
CA TRP A 357 -8.65 -13.81 0.61
C TRP A 357 -9.31 -15.13 0.21
N GLU A 358 -8.90 -16.20 0.90
CA GLU A 358 -9.29 -17.57 0.60
C GLU A 358 -10.81 -17.75 0.41
N GLY A 359 -11.21 -18.17 -0.80
CA GLY A 359 -12.59 -18.43 -1.17
C GLY A 359 -13.52 -17.22 -1.21
N LEU A 360 -13.02 -15.98 -1.09
CA LEU A 360 -13.85 -14.77 -0.99
C LEU A 360 -13.78 -13.84 -2.19
N ALA A 361 -12.69 -13.90 -2.95
CA ALA A 361 -12.35 -12.84 -3.89
C ALA A 361 -12.26 -13.31 -5.35
N TYR A 362 -12.84 -14.48 -5.67
CA TYR A 362 -12.78 -15.07 -7.01
C TYR A 362 -14.15 -15.53 -7.50
N ASP A 363 -14.41 -15.33 -8.79
CA ASP A 363 -15.56 -15.89 -9.53
C ASP A 363 -16.95 -15.65 -8.90
N ILE A 364 -17.09 -14.63 -8.05
CA ILE A 364 -18.40 -14.13 -7.66
C ILE A 364 -18.96 -13.41 -8.88
N ASP A 365 -20.12 -13.87 -9.34
CA ASP A 365 -20.83 -13.35 -10.50
C ASP A 365 -21.01 -11.83 -10.37
N ALA A 366 -20.12 -11.06 -11.00
CA ALA A 366 -20.13 -9.58 -11.06
C ALA A 366 -21.47 -9.01 -11.56
N SER A 367 -22.36 -9.87 -12.06
CA SER A 367 -23.58 -9.49 -12.74
C SER A 367 -24.81 -9.22 -11.86
N SER A 368 -24.71 -9.07 -10.53
CA SER A 368 -25.95 -9.04 -9.72
C SER A 368 -26.19 -7.93 -8.70
N LEU A 369 -25.27 -6.99 -8.45
CA LEU A 369 -25.59 -5.86 -7.56
C LEU A 369 -25.01 -4.54 -8.06
N ARG A 370 -25.69 -3.94 -9.05
CA ARG A 370 -25.49 -2.53 -9.38
C ARG A 370 -25.92 -1.68 -8.20
N ARG A 371 -25.00 -0.84 -7.70
CA ARG A 371 -25.26 0.05 -6.58
C ARG A 371 -24.57 1.38 -6.85
N LEU A 372 -25.30 2.47 -6.63
CA LEU A 372 -24.75 3.83 -6.69
C LEU A 372 -24.53 4.36 -5.28
N GLN A 373 -23.43 5.07 -5.08
CA GLN A 373 -23.11 5.83 -3.87
C GLN A 373 -23.36 7.32 -4.06
N PHE A 374 -23.81 7.98 -3.00
CA PHE A 374 -23.94 9.43 -2.96
C PHE A 374 -23.27 9.93 -1.68
N ASP A 375 -22.01 10.34 -1.79
CA ASP A 375 -21.32 11.02 -0.69
C ASP A 375 -21.81 12.47 -0.58
N SER A 376 -22.06 12.92 0.66
CA SER A 376 -22.58 14.26 0.95
C SER A 376 -23.85 14.56 0.13
N ALA A 377 -24.80 13.62 0.18
CA ALA A 377 -25.98 13.63 -0.66
C ALA A 377 -27.01 14.69 -0.24
N ALA A 378 -27.48 15.48 -1.19
CA ALA A 378 -28.70 16.29 -1.13
C ALA A 378 -29.79 15.67 -2.03
N SER A 379 -31.05 15.97 -1.75
CA SER A 379 -32.18 15.51 -2.56
C SER A 379 -32.62 16.57 -3.59
N LEU A 380 -33.48 16.18 -4.53
CA LEU A 380 -34.06 17.09 -5.51
C LEU A 380 -35.49 17.48 -5.14
N LEU A 381 -35.98 18.62 -5.61
CA LEU A 381 -37.37 19.10 -5.45
C LEU A 381 -37.98 19.49 -6.80
N ALA A 382 -39.30 19.66 -6.82
CA ALA A 382 -39.97 20.31 -7.93
C ALA A 382 -39.66 21.83 -7.93
N GLU A 383 -39.77 22.47 -9.09
CA GLU A 383 -39.55 23.92 -9.29
C GLU A 383 -40.23 24.80 -8.21
N ASP A 384 -41.42 24.40 -7.75
CA ASP A 384 -42.21 25.13 -6.74
C ASP A 384 -41.83 24.83 -5.27
N MET A 385 -40.67 24.19 -5.04
CA MET A 385 -40.13 23.77 -3.74
C MET A 385 -41.04 22.77 -3.00
N THR A 386 -41.71 21.89 -3.75
CA THR A 386 -42.45 20.75 -3.20
C THR A 386 -41.75 19.43 -3.54
N PRO A 387 -42.03 18.32 -2.81
CA PRO A 387 -41.47 17.02 -3.14
C PRO A 387 -41.66 16.65 -4.62
N LEU A 388 -40.56 16.32 -5.29
CA LEU A 388 -40.52 15.87 -6.67
C LEU A 388 -41.03 14.43 -6.75
N THR A 389 -42.24 14.26 -7.26
CA THR A 389 -42.87 12.93 -7.43
C THR A 389 -43.18 12.61 -8.89
N ASP A 390 -42.55 13.32 -9.84
CA ASP A 390 -42.71 13.05 -11.26
C ASP A 390 -41.67 12.03 -11.72
N ASP A 391 -42.05 10.76 -11.73
CA ASP A 391 -41.20 9.65 -12.14
C ASP A 391 -40.72 9.74 -13.61
N SER A 392 -41.21 10.69 -14.41
CA SER A 392 -40.74 10.87 -15.79
C SER A 392 -39.43 11.65 -15.91
N THR A 393 -39.02 12.34 -14.83
CA THR A 393 -37.79 13.14 -14.74
C THR A 393 -36.78 12.51 -13.78
N VAL A 394 -37.24 11.73 -12.79
CA VAL A 394 -36.37 11.08 -11.80
C VAL A 394 -35.76 9.78 -12.36
N VAL A 395 -34.44 9.64 -12.22
CA VAL A 395 -33.67 8.47 -12.69
C VAL A 395 -33.21 7.59 -11.53
N VAL A 396 -32.81 8.20 -10.41
CA VAL A 396 -32.33 7.50 -9.21
C VAL A 396 -33.05 8.05 -7.98
N THR A 397 -33.46 7.15 -7.09
CA THR A 397 -34.00 7.49 -5.76
C THR A 397 -33.18 6.83 -4.66
N ALA A 398 -33.20 7.38 -3.45
CA ALA A 398 -32.62 6.73 -2.27
C ALA A 398 -33.41 5.47 -1.88
N GLU A 399 -32.79 4.60 -1.07
CA GLU A 399 -33.47 3.45 -0.48
C GLU A 399 -34.62 3.90 0.46
N PRO A 400 -35.67 3.08 0.66
CA PRO A 400 -36.82 3.46 1.50
C PRO A 400 -36.50 3.75 2.98
N THR A 401 -35.30 3.38 3.42
CA THR A 401 -34.75 3.60 4.76
C THR A 401 -34.11 4.98 4.93
N ALA A 402 -33.81 5.67 3.83
CA ALA A 402 -33.18 6.98 3.86
C ALA A 402 -34.12 8.08 4.39
N GLU A 403 -33.53 9.07 5.07
CA GLU A 403 -34.23 10.23 5.64
C GLU A 403 -33.55 11.53 5.20
N ASN A 404 -34.31 12.64 5.21
CA ASN A 404 -33.78 14.00 4.97
C ASN A 404 -33.54 14.70 6.32
N GLU A 405 -32.36 15.28 6.49
CA GLU A 405 -31.98 16.11 7.64
C GLU A 405 -31.71 17.57 7.20
N ASP A 406 -31.89 18.48 8.16
CA ASP A 406 -31.56 19.92 8.09
C ASP A 406 -30.31 20.08 8.95
N SER A 407 -29.14 19.79 8.36
CA SER A 407 -27.91 19.52 9.10
C SER A 407 -27.25 20.79 9.62
N ASP A 408 -27.41 21.93 8.93
CA ASP A 408 -26.97 23.23 9.46
C ASP A 408 -27.98 23.87 10.45
N GLY A 409 -29.22 23.35 10.46
CA GLY A 409 -30.30 23.76 11.34
C GLY A 409 -30.87 25.15 11.04
N ASN A 410 -30.70 25.65 9.81
CA ASN A 410 -31.18 26.95 9.40
C ASN A 410 -32.69 26.92 9.00
N GLY A 411 -33.20 25.75 8.61
CA GLY A 411 -34.62 25.48 8.37
C GLY A 411 -35.14 25.75 6.95
N ASP A 412 -34.28 25.72 5.94
CA ASP A 412 -34.62 25.74 4.51
C ASP A 412 -34.69 24.36 3.84
N ALA A 413 -34.22 23.30 4.50
CA ALA A 413 -34.45 21.91 4.10
C ALA A 413 -35.94 21.53 3.98
N VAL A 414 -36.29 20.84 2.89
CA VAL A 414 -37.63 20.28 2.68
C VAL A 414 -37.61 18.76 2.87
N SER A 415 -38.11 18.26 4.00
CA SER A 415 -38.20 16.82 4.22
C SER A 415 -39.27 16.15 3.37
N TYR A 416 -38.93 14.99 2.77
CA TYR A 416 -39.91 14.15 2.09
C TYR A 416 -40.85 13.47 3.08
N PRO A 417 -42.16 13.31 2.74
CA PRO A 417 -43.08 12.57 3.60
C PRO A 417 -42.69 11.09 3.70
N PRO A 418 -42.96 10.43 4.85
CA PRO A 418 -42.79 8.99 4.98
C PRO A 418 -43.51 8.23 3.85
N ASP A 419 -42.89 7.16 3.36
CA ASP A 419 -43.33 6.34 2.21
C ASP A 419 -43.26 7.05 0.83
N THR A 420 -42.57 8.19 0.73
CA THR A 420 -42.27 8.86 -0.55
C THR A 420 -40.79 8.71 -0.87
N SER A 421 -40.46 8.21 -2.06
CA SER A 421 -39.06 8.08 -2.50
C SER A 421 -38.38 9.45 -2.58
N ILE A 422 -37.13 9.51 -2.10
CA ILE A 422 -36.28 10.70 -2.13
C ILE A 422 -35.48 10.68 -3.45
N PRO A 423 -35.69 11.60 -4.39
CA PRO A 423 -34.96 11.64 -5.66
C PRO A 423 -33.53 12.16 -5.46
N LEU A 424 -32.57 11.44 -6.04
CA LEU A 424 -31.13 11.76 -5.98
C LEU A 424 -30.58 12.20 -7.35
N VAL A 425 -31.17 11.71 -8.45
CA VAL A 425 -30.80 12.12 -9.82
C VAL A 425 -32.04 12.39 -10.66
N ALA A 426 -32.01 13.49 -11.40
CA ALA A 426 -33.04 13.88 -12.37
C ALA A 426 -32.44 14.23 -13.73
N VAL A 427 -33.16 13.94 -14.80
CA VAL A 427 -32.76 14.29 -16.16
C VAL A 427 -33.93 14.94 -16.91
N GLU A 428 -33.69 16.13 -17.47
CA GLU A 428 -34.63 16.83 -18.33
C GLU A 428 -33.91 17.43 -19.55
N GLY A 429 -34.28 16.98 -20.75
CA GLY A 429 -33.65 17.44 -21.98
C GLY A 429 -32.18 16.99 -22.06
N SER A 430 -31.26 17.96 -22.20
CA SER A 430 -29.81 17.72 -22.16
C SER A 430 -29.19 18.04 -20.79
N VAL A 431 -30.02 18.18 -19.74
CA VAL A 431 -29.56 18.56 -18.40
C VAL A 431 -29.76 17.42 -17.42
N MET A 432 -28.71 17.08 -16.66
CA MET A 432 -28.73 16.12 -15.57
C MET A 432 -28.39 16.84 -14.26
N GLY A 433 -29.26 16.67 -13.25
CA GLY A 433 -29.00 17.12 -11.88
C GLY A 433 -28.69 15.94 -10.98
N LEU A 434 -27.56 16.01 -10.28
CA LEU A 434 -27.10 15.02 -9.31
C LEU A 434 -27.01 15.67 -7.92
N GLY A 435 -27.64 15.06 -6.93
CA GLY A 435 -27.61 15.54 -5.56
C GLY A 435 -26.31 15.24 -4.81
N ALA A 436 -25.18 15.10 -5.49
CA ALA A 436 -23.89 14.84 -4.85
C ALA A 436 -22.74 15.32 -5.75
N PRO A 437 -21.55 15.61 -5.20
CA PRO A 437 -20.30 15.75 -5.94
C PRO A 437 -19.86 14.36 -6.45
N PHE A 438 -20.64 13.85 -7.40
CA PHE A 438 -20.62 12.48 -7.91
C PHE A 438 -19.26 12.17 -8.56
N VAL A 439 -18.69 10.98 -8.25
CA VAL A 439 -17.37 10.48 -8.70
C VAL A 439 -16.14 11.31 -8.27
N ASN A 440 -16.21 12.03 -7.14
CA ASN A 440 -15.03 12.73 -6.61
C ASN A 440 -14.00 11.74 -6.02
N ASP A 441 -12.71 12.02 -6.19
CA ASP A 441 -11.60 11.15 -5.79
C ASP A 441 -11.50 10.92 -4.27
N GLY A 442 -12.11 11.80 -3.46
CA GLY A 442 -12.10 11.71 -1.99
C GLY A 442 -13.10 10.72 -1.40
N SER A 443 -14.10 10.30 -2.17
CA SER A 443 -15.11 9.32 -1.76
C SER A 443 -15.46 8.28 -2.82
N TYR A 444 -14.75 8.32 -3.96
CA TYR A 444 -14.86 7.35 -5.03
C TYR A 444 -14.43 5.96 -4.58
N ALA A 445 -15.37 5.00 -4.69
CA ALA A 445 -15.10 3.58 -4.59
C ALA A 445 -15.24 2.98 -5.99
N ALA A 446 -14.13 2.54 -6.60
CA ALA A 446 -14.14 1.88 -7.92
C ALA A 446 -15.02 0.61 -7.97
N ALA A 447 -15.33 0.02 -6.80
CA ALA A 447 -16.20 -1.14 -6.64
C ALA A 447 -17.71 -0.85 -6.82
N LEU A 448 -18.12 0.38 -7.15
CA LEU A 448 -19.51 0.79 -7.35
C LEU A 448 -19.68 1.49 -8.71
N ASP A 449 -20.78 1.23 -9.42
CA ASP A 449 -21.03 1.64 -10.81
C ASP A 449 -21.23 3.16 -11.04
N ASN A 450 -20.68 4.03 -10.19
CA ASN A 450 -20.85 5.49 -10.28
C ASN A 450 -20.22 6.05 -11.56
N GLU A 451 -18.99 5.65 -11.89
CA GLU A 451 -18.31 6.01 -13.13
C GLU A 451 -19.00 5.40 -14.35
N GLU A 452 -19.44 4.14 -14.30
CA GLU A 452 -20.22 3.55 -15.38
C GLU A 452 -21.51 4.32 -15.64
N PHE A 453 -22.22 4.71 -14.57
CA PHE A 453 -23.43 5.51 -14.66
C PHE A 453 -23.16 6.88 -15.30
N LEU A 454 -22.11 7.58 -14.86
CA LEU A 454 -21.78 8.90 -15.40
C LEU A 454 -21.26 8.84 -16.84
N LEU A 455 -20.49 7.80 -17.20
CA LEU A 455 -20.11 7.53 -18.58
C LEU A 455 -21.34 7.21 -19.46
N ASN A 456 -22.30 6.44 -18.94
CA ASN A 456 -23.59 6.21 -19.60
C ASN A 456 -24.36 7.51 -19.81
N ALA A 457 -24.33 8.42 -18.84
CA ALA A 457 -24.91 9.75 -18.98
C ALA A 457 -24.18 10.57 -20.05
N TYR A 458 -22.84 10.52 -20.09
CA TYR A 458 -22.05 11.22 -21.10
C TYR A 458 -22.34 10.69 -22.51
N ASP A 459 -22.44 9.38 -22.71
CA ASP A 459 -22.79 8.81 -24.02
C ASP A 459 -24.18 9.22 -24.51
N GLU A 460 -25.15 9.27 -23.60
CA GLU A 460 -26.52 9.61 -23.94
C GLU A 460 -26.71 11.12 -24.15
N LEU A 461 -26.07 11.97 -23.33
CA LEU A 461 -26.30 13.42 -23.31
C LEU A 461 -25.27 14.21 -24.12
N VAL A 462 -24.00 13.79 -24.13
CA VAL A 462 -22.90 14.45 -24.85
C VAL A 462 -22.64 13.74 -26.19
N GLY A 463 -22.45 12.42 -26.15
CA GLY A 463 -22.16 11.58 -27.33
C GLY A 463 -20.69 11.59 -27.79
N GLY A 464 -19.79 12.19 -27.01
CA GLY A 464 -18.33 12.28 -27.24
C GLY A 464 -17.84 13.70 -27.50
N GLY A 465 -16.63 14.04 -27.06
CA GLY A 465 -16.01 15.36 -27.27
C GLY A 465 -15.55 16.03 -25.97
N THR A 466 -15.54 17.36 -25.95
CA THR A 466 -14.99 18.13 -24.82
C THR A 466 -16.08 18.43 -23.79
N VAL A 467 -15.83 18.12 -22.53
CA VAL A 467 -16.70 18.47 -21.40
C VAL A 467 -15.96 19.47 -20.52
N LEU A 468 -16.47 20.69 -20.41
CA LEU A 468 -15.85 21.71 -19.55
C LEU A 468 -16.22 21.48 -18.09
N TRP A 469 -15.27 21.68 -17.20
CA TRP A 469 -15.51 21.76 -15.76
C TRP A 469 -15.48 23.23 -15.35
N ASP A 470 -16.55 23.75 -14.77
CA ASP A 470 -16.57 25.14 -14.33
C ASP A 470 -15.70 25.34 -13.07
N GLU A 471 -14.73 26.24 -13.17
CA GLU A 471 -13.81 26.66 -12.10
C GLU A 471 -13.84 28.19 -11.91
N SER A 472 -14.81 28.86 -12.54
CA SER A 472 -14.90 30.32 -12.56
C SER A 472 -15.78 30.93 -11.45
N HIS A 473 -16.44 30.10 -10.63
CA HIS A 473 -17.43 30.51 -9.61
C HIS A 473 -17.12 30.00 -8.20
N GLY A 474 -15.84 29.84 -7.87
CA GLY A 474 -15.40 29.50 -6.50
C GLY A 474 -15.82 28.09 -6.08
N GLN A 475 -15.85 27.16 -7.03
CA GLN A 475 -16.09 25.75 -6.76
C GLN A 475 -15.02 25.20 -5.81
N PHE A 476 -15.44 24.47 -4.78
CA PHE A 476 -14.53 23.61 -4.04
C PHE A 476 -14.17 22.34 -4.84
N TYR A 477 -15.12 21.83 -5.64
CA TYR A 477 -14.98 20.64 -6.47
C TYR A 477 -14.61 21.01 -7.92
N SER A 478 -13.38 21.50 -8.11
CA SER A 478 -12.73 21.67 -9.43
C SER A 478 -12.29 20.33 -10.03
N LEU A 479 -11.84 20.31 -11.30
CA LEU A 479 -11.57 19.08 -12.05
C LEU A 479 -10.48 18.20 -11.38
N ASP A 480 -9.54 18.81 -10.67
CA ASP A 480 -8.48 18.12 -9.92
C ASP A 480 -9.01 17.11 -8.88
N LYS A 481 -10.23 17.32 -8.38
CA LYS A 481 -10.89 16.41 -7.43
C LYS A 481 -11.57 15.22 -8.11
N PHE A 482 -11.43 15.07 -9.43
CA PHE A 482 -12.04 14.03 -10.25
C PHE A 482 -11.02 13.43 -11.22
N GLY A 483 -9.73 13.43 -10.86
CA GLY A 483 -8.64 12.99 -11.73
C GLY A 483 -8.76 11.52 -12.13
N GLN A 484 -9.31 10.67 -11.25
CA GLN A 484 -9.57 9.26 -11.59
C GLN A 484 -10.64 9.16 -12.68
N PHE A 485 -11.76 9.88 -12.51
CA PHE A 485 -12.82 9.90 -13.51
C PHE A 485 -12.38 10.60 -14.80
N GLU A 486 -11.53 11.62 -14.74
CA GLU A 486 -10.93 12.26 -15.91
C GLU A 486 -10.16 11.24 -16.76
N SER A 487 -9.31 10.42 -16.12
CA SER A 487 -8.59 9.35 -16.81
C SER A 487 -9.55 8.35 -17.46
N ILE A 488 -10.55 7.89 -16.71
CA ILE A 488 -11.58 6.96 -17.20
C ILE A 488 -12.36 7.55 -18.39
N ALA A 489 -12.75 8.82 -18.30
CA ALA A 489 -13.47 9.51 -19.35
C ALA A 489 -12.59 9.71 -20.60
N ALA A 490 -11.30 9.98 -20.43
CA ALA A 490 -10.33 10.08 -21.53
C ALA A 490 -10.20 8.76 -22.31
N ASP A 491 -10.11 7.64 -21.61
CA ASP A 491 -10.08 6.30 -22.21
C ASP A 491 -11.39 5.95 -22.95
N ASN A 492 -12.50 6.55 -22.50
CA ASN A 492 -13.82 6.43 -23.13
C ASN A 492 -14.09 7.50 -24.21
N GLY A 493 -13.08 8.29 -24.59
CA GLY A 493 -13.15 9.21 -25.73
C GLY A 493 -13.71 10.59 -25.43
N TYR A 494 -13.71 10.99 -24.16
CA TYR A 494 -14.02 12.35 -23.71
C TYR A 494 -12.73 13.14 -23.45
N THR A 495 -12.84 14.45 -23.37
CA THR A 495 -11.75 15.32 -22.92
C THR A 495 -12.35 16.28 -21.91
N LEU A 496 -11.94 16.15 -20.64
CA LEU A 496 -12.38 17.04 -19.59
C LEU A 496 -11.40 18.19 -19.49
N GLU A 497 -11.88 19.42 -19.34
CA GLU A 497 -11.04 20.61 -19.26
C GLU A 497 -11.62 21.61 -18.26
N GLY A 498 -10.82 22.03 -17.27
CA GLY A 498 -11.18 23.13 -16.36
C GLY A 498 -11.31 24.46 -17.12
N SER A 499 -12.35 25.24 -16.80
CA SER A 499 -12.61 26.56 -17.41
C SER A 499 -12.74 27.65 -16.34
N SER A 500 -11.90 28.67 -16.48
CA SER A 500 -11.94 29.90 -15.67
C SER A 500 -12.66 31.07 -16.37
N ASP A 501 -13.16 30.88 -17.59
CA ASP A 501 -14.02 31.84 -18.33
C ASP A 501 -15.06 31.06 -19.14
N LEU A 502 -16.08 30.58 -18.44
CA LEU A 502 -17.09 29.69 -18.99
C LEU A 502 -17.76 30.27 -20.26
N THR A 503 -18.00 31.59 -20.30
CA THR A 503 -18.65 32.22 -21.47
C THR A 503 -17.78 32.20 -22.73
N ALA A 504 -16.46 32.25 -22.58
CA ALA A 504 -15.53 32.21 -23.70
C ALA A 504 -15.39 30.79 -24.26
N ASP A 505 -15.44 29.79 -23.38
CA ASP A 505 -15.04 28.42 -23.70
C ASP A 505 -16.22 27.54 -24.14
N LEU A 506 -17.45 27.83 -23.69
CA LEU A 506 -18.67 27.06 -24.04
C LEU A 506 -18.88 26.81 -25.55
N SER A 507 -18.33 27.67 -26.42
CA SER A 507 -18.50 27.53 -27.87
C SER A 507 -17.69 26.40 -28.51
N ASP A 508 -16.67 25.91 -27.81
CA ASP A 508 -15.79 24.82 -28.25
C ASP A 508 -16.07 23.50 -27.50
N ALA A 509 -17.06 23.48 -26.59
CA ALA A 509 -17.44 22.34 -25.76
C ALA A 509 -18.70 21.61 -26.27
N ASP A 510 -18.83 20.34 -25.87
CA ASP A 510 -19.98 19.47 -26.12
C ASP A 510 -20.80 19.24 -24.83
N GLY A 511 -20.17 19.37 -23.66
CA GLY A 511 -20.83 19.38 -22.35
C GLY A 511 -20.19 20.35 -21.35
N VAL A 512 -20.87 20.61 -20.24
CA VAL A 512 -20.34 21.36 -19.09
C VAL A 512 -20.79 20.71 -17.77
N VAL A 513 -19.88 20.63 -16.81
CA VAL A 513 -20.13 20.24 -15.42
C VAL A 513 -20.02 21.48 -14.54
N ILE A 514 -21.02 21.67 -13.68
CA ILE A 514 -21.05 22.73 -12.66
C ILE A 514 -21.28 22.05 -11.31
N THR A 515 -20.27 22.11 -10.46
CA THR A 515 -20.33 21.68 -9.05
C THR A 515 -20.66 22.88 -8.16
N SER A 516 -21.17 22.63 -6.94
CA SER A 516 -21.58 23.61 -5.92
C SER A 516 -20.83 24.95 -5.97
N PRO A 517 -21.40 25.97 -6.63
CA PRO A 517 -20.70 27.21 -6.94
C PRO A 517 -20.87 28.23 -5.82
N SER A 518 -19.78 28.61 -5.16
CA SER A 518 -19.80 29.60 -4.06
C SER A 518 -20.20 31.00 -4.52
N ASP A 519 -19.84 31.37 -5.74
CA ASP A 519 -20.16 32.68 -6.33
C ASP A 519 -21.38 32.60 -7.28
N ALA A 520 -22.16 33.68 -7.32
CA ALA A 520 -23.33 33.78 -8.18
C ALA A 520 -22.96 34.05 -9.64
N PHE A 521 -23.65 33.36 -10.56
CA PHE A 521 -23.55 33.58 -12.00
C PHE A 521 -24.16 34.94 -12.40
N THR A 522 -23.55 35.59 -13.38
CA THR A 522 -24.10 36.81 -13.99
C THR A 522 -25.23 36.48 -14.97
N ASP A 523 -26.08 37.47 -15.25
CA ASP A 523 -27.13 37.37 -16.29
C ASP A 523 -26.56 36.94 -17.67
N GLU A 524 -25.30 37.28 -17.97
CA GLU A 524 -24.63 36.94 -19.23
C GLU A 524 -24.24 35.46 -19.27
N GLU A 525 -23.66 34.93 -18.18
CA GLU A 525 -23.33 33.50 -18.04
C GLU A 525 -24.58 32.63 -18.04
N LEU A 526 -25.62 33.00 -17.28
CA LEU A 526 -26.90 32.27 -17.25
C LEU A 526 -27.55 32.23 -18.64
N THR A 527 -27.46 33.31 -19.42
CA THR A 527 -27.95 33.33 -20.81
C THR A 527 -27.10 32.43 -21.70
N ALA A 528 -25.78 32.41 -21.51
CA ALA A 528 -24.88 31.57 -22.31
C ALA A 528 -25.12 30.07 -22.06
N LEU A 529 -25.30 29.66 -20.79
CA LEU A 529 -25.65 28.29 -20.42
C LEU A 529 -27.01 27.86 -20.99
N SER A 530 -28.01 28.74 -20.93
CA SER A 530 -29.33 28.50 -21.54
C SER A 530 -29.24 28.34 -23.06
N ASP A 531 -28.53 29.24 -23.74
CA ASP A 531 -28.31 29.17 -25.19
C ASP A 531 -27.51 27.91 -25.59
N PHE A 532 -26.57 27.46 -24.75
CA PHE A 532 -25.78 26.24 -24.94
C PHE A 532 -26.64 24.98 -24.84
N ALA A 533 -27.45 24.87 -23.78
CA ALA A 533 -28.40 23.76 -23.61
C ALA A 533 -29.43 23.72 -24.76
N ASP A 534 -29.99 24.87 -25.16
CA ASP A 534 -30.92 24.99 -26.29
C ASP A 534 -30.28 24.59 -27.65
N ALA A 535 -28.95 24.77 -27.78
CA ALA A 535 -28.19 24.34 -28.93
C ALA A 535 -27.87 22.83 -28.93
N GLY A 536 -28.18 22.13 -27.84
CA GLY A 536 -27.97 20.69 -27.66
C GLY A 536 -26.71 20.32 -26.88
N GLY A 537 -26.04 21.30 -26.25
CA GLY A 537 -24.96 21.02 -25.30
C GLY A 537 -25.50 20.40 -24.01
N ALA A 538 -24.74 19.49 -23.41
CA ALA A 538 -25.12 18.83 -22.18
C ALA A 538 -24.72 19.65 -20.94
N VAL A 539 -25.57 19.72 -19.93
CA VAL A 539 -25.26 20.41 -18.65
C VAL A 539 -25.43 19.42 -17.50
N PHE A 540 -24.38 19.23 -16.71
CA PHE A 540 -24.38 18.41 -15.51
C PHE A 540 -24.27 19.34 -14.29
N LEU A 541 -25.24 19.25 -13.38
CA LEU A 541 -25.32 20.07 -12.18
C LEU A 541 -25.14 19.16 -10.97
N HIS A 542 -24.04 19.31 -10.25
CA HIS A 542 -23.70 18.53 -9.05
C HIS A 542 -23.89 19.41 -7.82
N ASP A 543 -24.79 19.01 -6.95
CA ASP A 543 -25.05 19.64 -5.65
C ASP A 543 -24.32 18.89 -4.54
N GLN A 544 -24.46 19.33 -3.29
CA GLN A 544 -23.96 18.62 -2.12
C GLN A 544 -24.82 18.92 -0.89
N SER A 545 -24.68 18.14 0.16
CA SER A 545 -25.42 18.31 1.41
C SER A 545 -25.17 19.65 2.11
N ASP A 546 -26.17 20.12 2.84
CA ASP A 546 -26.18 21.33 3.69
C ASP A 546 -25.28 21.26 4.95
N PHE A 547 -24.42 20.24 5.09
CA PHE A 547 -23.53 20.11 6.25
C PHE A 547 -22.57 21.31 6.36
N ASN A 548 -22.73 22.12 7.41
CA ASN A 548 -22.01 23.38 7.66
C ASN A 548 -22.25 24.52 6.64
N ASP A 549 -23.37 24.53 5.89
CA ASP A 549 -23.77 25.63 4.96
C ASP A 549 -22.77 25.81 3.80
N PHE A 550 -22.26 24.69 3.26
CA PHE A 550 -21.29 24.66 2.15
C PHE A 550 -21.90 24.30 0.79
N ASP A 551 -23.15 23.85 0.77
CA ASP A 551 -23.93 23.36 -0.37
C ASP A 551 -24.02 24.35 -1.55
N ALA A 552 -24.10 25.65 -1.23
CA ALA A 552 -24.31 26.72 -2.20
C ALA A 552 -25.52 26.48 -3.13
N THR A 553 -26.52 25.72 -2.67
CA THR A 553 -27.69 25.26 -3.42
C THR A 553 -28.50 26.42 -4.01
N ALA A 554 -28.43 27.61 -3.41
CA ALA A 554 -29.06 28.82 -3.95
C ALA A 554 -28.51 29.22 -5.33
N ASN A 555 -27.19 29.19 -5.53
CA ASN A 555 -26.56 29.58 -6.79
C ASN A 555 -26.82 28.53 -7.88
N LEU A 556 -26.74 27.23 -7.54
CA LEU A 556 -27.07 26.15 -8.46
C LEU A 556 -28.54 26.19 -8.91
N ASN A 557 -29.45 26.56 -8.00
CA ASN A 557 -30.86 26.77 -8.32
C ASN A 557 -31.14 27.99 -9.22
N GLU A 558 -30.27 29.02 -9.24
CA GLU A 558 -30.37 30.10 -10.22
C GLU A 558 -30.02 29.61 -11.63
N VAL A 559 -29.05 28.69 -11.76
CA VAL A 559 -28.73 28.01 -13.02
C VAL A 559 -29.91 27.13 -13.47
N ALA A 560 -30.44 26.28 -12.60
CA ALA A 560 -31.61 25.44 -12.89
C ALA A 560 -32.82 26.27 -13.38
N ALA A 561 -33.07 27.42 -12.76
CA ALA A 561 -34.14 28.33 -13.17
C ALA A 561 -33.87 29.01 -14.54
N ALA A 562 -32.61 29.33 -14.86
CA ALA A 562 -32.24 29.89 -16.16
C ALA A 562 -32.39 28.86 -17.30
N LEU A 563 -32.21 27.58 -16.99
CA LEU A 563 -32.40 26.45 -17.90
C LEU A 563 -33.88 26.00 -18.03
N ASP A 564 -34.82 26.64 -17.32
CA ASP A 564 -36.27 26.33 -17.30
C ASP A 564 -36.57 24.88 -16.87
N LEU A 565 -35.78 24.34 -15.92
CA LEU A 565 -35.95 22.97 -15.42
C LEU A 565 -37.19 22.82 -14.52
N SER A 566 -37.86 21.67 -14.61
CA SER A 566 -38.99 21.33 -13.74
C SER A 566 -38.58 20.84 -12.35
N PHE A 567 -37.28 20.57 -12.17
CA PHE A 567 -36.66 20.21 -10.89
C PHE A 567 -35.68 21.28 -10.43
N ARG A 568 -35.34 21.21 -9.15
CA ARG A 568 -34.37 22.05 -8.45
C ARG A 568 -33.69 21.23 -7.35
N PHE A 569 -32.68 21.78 -6.72
CA PHE A 569 -31.94 21.17 -5.63
C PHE A 569 -32.54 21.54 -4.26
N ASN A 570 -32.55 20.59 -3.34
CA ASN A 570 -32.97 20.74 -1.96
C ASN A 570 -31.76 21.10 -1.10
N ASP A 571 -31.97 21.96 -0.13
CA ASP A 571 -30.94 22.40 0.81
C ASP A 571 -30.99 21.47 2.03
N ASP A 572 -30.56 20.22 1.84
CA ASP A 572 -30.71 19.16 2.84
C ASP A 572 -29.58 18.12 2.78
N GLN A 573 -29.53 17.26 3.80
CA GLN A 573 -28.68 16.08 3.81
C GLN A 573 -29.52 14.80 3.80
N VAL A 574 -29.25 13.91 2.85
CA VAL A 574 -29.83 12.57 2.80
C VAL A 574 -28.93 11.61 3.57
N VAL A 575 -29.50 10.92 4.56
CA VAL A 575 -28.80 9.94 5.40
C VAL A 575 -29.50 8.58 5.37
N ASP A 576 -28.75 7.50 5.56
CA ASP A 576 -29.27 6.15 5.68
C ASP A 576 -28.38 5.28 6.60
N ASP A 577 -28.90 4.85 7.74
CA ASP A 577 -28.18 3.99 8.70
C ASP A 577 -28.04 2.53 8.22
N GLU A 578 -28.87 2.09 7.27
CA GLU A 578 -28.95 0.69 6.83
C GLU A 578 -28.23 0.45 5.49
N ASN A 579 -28.36 1.37 4.54
CA ASN A 579 -27.81 1.23 3.18
C ASN A 579 -26.82 2.37 2.89
N ASN A 580 -25.57 2.21 3.35
CA ASN A 580 -24.52 3.20 3.19
C ASN A 580 -23.14 2.57 2.94
N ALA A 581 -22.18 3.38 2.48
CA ALA A 581 -20.80 2.98 2.25
C ALA A 581 -19.91 3.22 3.48
N GLY A 582 -20.27 2.60 4.61
CA GLY A 582 -19.50 2.63 5.86
C GLY A 582 -19.76 3.84 6.77
N ARG A 583 -20.50 4.86 6.29
CA ARG A 583 -20.94 6.00 7.11
C ARG A 583 -22.37 6.37 6.75
N PHE A 584 -23.22 6.63 7.74
CA PHE A 584 -24.66 6.91 7.54
C PHE A 584 -24.97 8.09 6.60
N PHE A 585 -24.04 9.03 6.43
CA PHE A 585 -24.18 10.18 5.53
C PHE A 585 -23.67 9.93 4.09
N ILE A 586 -23.29 8.69 3.78
CA ILE A 586 -22.87 8.25 2.45
C ILE A 586 -23.87 7.18 1.97
N PRO A 587 -25.14 7.53 1.72
CA PRO A 587 -26.15 6.57 1.32
C PRO A 587 -25.78 5.88 0.00
N THR A 588 -26.18 4.62 -0.09
CA THR A 588 -26.10 3.82 -1.31
C THR A 588 -27.49 3.38 -1.75
N THR A 589 -27.66 3.13 -3.04
CA THR A 589 -28.98 2.77 -3.57
C THR A 589 -28.91 1.82 -4.75
N THR A 590 -29.91 0.95 -4.83
CA THR A 590 -30.22 0.09 -5.97
C THR A 590 -31.53 0.50 -6.66
N GLN A 591 -32.13 1.61 -6.24
CA GLN A 591 -33.46 2.05 -6.63
C GLN A 591 -33.45 2.88 -7.93
N PHE A 592 -33.21 2.19 -9.05
CA PHE A 592 -33.24 2.73 -10.41
C PHE A 592 -33.75 1.69 -11.43
N ASP A 593 -34.07 2.14 -12.66
CA ASP A 593 -34.50 1.25 -13.75
C ASP A 593 -33.30 0.83 -14.61
N GLU A 594 -32.79 -0.39 -14.40
CA GLU A 594 -31.66 -0.97 -15.16
C GLU A 594 -31.90 -1.03 -16.68
N SER A 595 -33.15 -0.91 -17.15
CA SER A 595 -33.45 -0.88 -18.57
C SER A 595 -33.27 0.51 -19.22
N SER A 596 -33.01 1.53 -18.41
CA SER A 596 -32.69 2.89 -18.86
C SER A 596 -31.30 2.94 -19.53
N PRO A 597 -31.08 3.82 -20.53
CA PRO A 597 -29.77 3.97 -21.17
C PRO A 597 -28.64 4.35 -20.20
N TYR A 598 -28.97 4.90 -19.02
CA TYR A 598 -28.00 5.27 -17.99
C TYR A 598 -27.38 4.09 -17.23
N PHE A 599 -27.89 2.86 -17.41
CA PHE A 599 -27.43 1.66 -16.70
C PHE A 599 -27.06 0.51 -17.65
N GLY A 600 -26.66 0.86 -18.88
CA GLY A 600 -26.13 -0.10 -19.84
C GLY A 600 -24.80 -0.68 -19.35
N GLN A 601 -24.62 -2.00 -19.51
CA GLN A 601 -23.33 -2.65 -19.21
C GLN A 601 -22.23 -2.06 -20.11
N ARG A 602 -21.12 -1.65 -19.48
CA ARG A 602 -19.87 -1.31 -20.15
C ARG A 602 -18.78 -2.26 -19.66
N PRO A 603 -17.68 -2.41 -20.39
CA PRO A 603 -16.41 -2.71 -19.75
C PRO A 603 -16.01 -1.43 -19.01
N GLY A 604 -16.28 -1.35 -17.72
CA GLY A 604 -15.76 -0.28 -16.87
C GLY A 604 -14.29 -0.50 -16.56
N SER A 605 -13.72 0.37 -15.72
CA SER A 605 -12.46 0.12 -15.01
C SER A 605 -12.51 -1.17 -14.18
N ASP A 606 -13.72 -1.63 -13.82
CA ASP A 606 -14.02 -2.95 -13.25
C ASP A 606 -13.66 -4.14 -14.18
N GLY A 607 -13.34 -3.86 -15.45
CA GLY A 607 -13.14 -4.82 -16.52
C GLY A 607 -11.67 -5.19 -16.79
N SER A 608 -10.69 -4.64 -16.06
CA SER A 608 -9.39 -5.30 -16.00
C SER A 608 -9.52 -6.55 -15.13
N GLU A 609 -9.20 -7.72 -15.70
CA GLU A 609 -8.79 -8.87 -14.91
C GLU A 609 -7.73 -8.37 -13.90
N GLY A 610 -8.12 -8.18 -12.63
CA GLY A 610 -7.27 -7.54 -11.62
C GLY A 610 -7.91 -6.45 -10.74
N GLU A 611 -9.20 -6.08 -10.87
CA GLU A 611 -9.88 -5.32 -9.80
C GLU A 611 -10.56 -6.26 -8.81
N ASN A 612 -10.00 -6.25 -7.62
CA ASN A 612 -9.68 -7.47 -6.90
C ASN A 612 -10.16 -7.26 -5.44
N THR A 613 -11.26 -6.53 -5.27
CA THR A 613 -11.89 -6.27 -3.97
C THR A 613 -13.39 -6.38 -4.12
N THR A 614 -14.00 -7.25 -3.31
CA THR A 614 -15.44 -7.40 -3.35
C THR A 614 -16.08 -6.33 -2.47
N PRO A 615 -17.28 -5.83 -2.80
CA PRO A 615 -18.06 -4.99 -1.89
C PRO A 615 -18.19 -5.61 -0.49
N HIS A 616 -18.11 -6.94 -0.39
CA HIS A 616 -18.06 -7.68 0.87
C HIS A 616 -16.76 -7.42 1.66
N LEU A 617 -15.57 -7.46 1.05
CA LEU A 617 -14.33 -7.12 1.74
C LEU A 617 -14.34 -5.67 2.24
N VAL A 618 -14.79 -4.71 1.42
CA VAL A 618 -14.95 -3.30 1.83
C VAL A 618 -15.94 -3.14 2.99
N GLU A 619 -17.07 -3.85 2.95
CA GLU A 619 -18.03 -3.85 4.06
C GLU A 619 -17.38 -4.38 5.36
N TRP A 620 -16.56 -5.44 5.25
CA TRP A 620 -15.88 -6.02 6.40
C TRP A 620 -14.69 -5.19 6.90
N ALA A 621 -14.04 -4.40 6.04
CA ALA A 621 -13.09 -3.37 6.44
C ALA A 621 -13.75 -2.39 7.41
N GLY A 622 -14.90 -1.82 7.02
CA GLY A 622 -15.66 -0.90 7.86
C GLY A 622 -16.08 -1.54 9.19
N LYS A 623 -16.53 -2.81 9.16
CA LYS A 623 -16.91 -3.53 10.38
C LYS A 623 -15.74 -3.86 11.31
N ALA A 624 -14.56 -4.15 10.76
CA ALA A 624 -13.35 -4.37 11.54
C ALA A 624 -12.93 -3.07 12.25
N THR A 625 -12.97 -1.96 11.52
CA THR A 625 -12.73 -0.61 12.06
C THR A 625 -13.75 -0.24 13.14
N ASP A 626 -15.04 -0.46 12.92
CA ASP A 626 -16.09 -0.21 13.92
C ASP A 626 -15.85 -1.02 15.21
N PHE A 627 -15.41 -2.28 15.06
CA PHE A 627 -15.07 -3.13 16.19
C PHE A 627 -13.85 -2.59 16.95
N ALA A 628 -12.81 -2.15 16.25
CA ALA A 628 -11.64 -1.49 16.84
C ALA A 628 -12.04 -0.25 17.63
N PHE A 629 -12.85 0.64 17.04
CA PHE A 629 -13.38 1.83 17.70
C PHE A 629 -14.21 1.47 18.94
N GLU A 630 -15.09 0.46 18.87
CA GLU A 630 -15.94 0.08 20.00
C GLU A 630 -15.13 -0.41 21.21
N VAL A 631 -14.02 -1.12 20.99
CA VAL A 631 -13.30 -1.82 22.07
C VAL A 631 -11.98 -1.16 22.48
N LEU A 632 -11.37 -0.32 21.64
CA LEU A 632 -10.07 0.30 21.88
C LEU A 632 -10.13 1.82 22.07
N ASP A 633 -11.04 2.54 21.39
CA ASP A 633 -10.99 4.01 21.36
C ASP A 633 -11.10 4.64 22.75
N GLY A 634 -10.08 5.42 23.12
CA GLY A 634 -9.98 6.05 24.44
C GLY A 634 -9.77 5.10 25.63
N GLU A 635 -9.58 3.80 25.38
CA GLU A 635 -9.32 2.79 26.40
C GLU A 635 -7.81 2.64 26.68
N THR A 636 -7.48 1.92 27.75
CA THR A 636 -6.10 1.53 28.07
C THR A 636 -5.86 0.09 27.65
N VAL A 637 -4.78 -0.15 26.92
CA VAL A 637 -4.35 -1.47 26.48
C VAL A 637 -2.97 -1.82 27.04
N THR A 638 -2.71 -3.11 27.23
CA THR A 638 -1.38 -3.62 27.55
C THR A 638 -0.73 -4.14 26.28
N LEU A 639 0.37 -3.52 25.85
CA LEU A 639 1.15 -3.95 24.69
C LEU A 639 2.27 -4.92 25.08
N SER A 640 2.50 -5.93 24.25
CA SER A 640 3.66 -6.82 24.33
C SER A 640 4.18 -7.20 22.93
N PHE A 641 5.44 -7.61 22.84
CA PHE A 641 6.14 -7.84 21.57
C PHE A 641 6.57 -9.31 21.42
N ASP A 642 6.49 -9.84 20.19
CA ASP A 642 6.83 -11.24 19.89
C ASP A 642 8.35 -11.47 19.85
N GLU A 643 8.80 -12.69 20.19
CA GLU A 643 10.22 -13.05 20.23
C GLU A 643 10.82 -13.37 18.85
N ASN A 644 10.00 -13.56 17.82
CA ASN A 644 10.41 -13.88 16.46
C ASN A 644 10.24 -12.70 15.49
N GLU A 645 9.53 -11.64 15.87
CA GLU A 645 9.22 -10.49 15.00
C GLU A 645 9.95 -9.21 15.41
N PRO A 646 10.36 -8.32 14.48
CA PRO A 646 10.97 -7.05 14.85
C PRO A 646 10.04 -6.20 15.72
N LEU A 647 10.61 -5.27 16.50
CA LEU A 647 9.83 -4.37 17.36
C LEU A 647 8.92 -3.42 16.56
N ARG A 648 9.33 -3.05 15.35
CA ARG A 648 8.61 -2.11 14.49
C ARG A 648 8.77 -2.46 13.01
N ASP A 649 7.79 -2.03 12.23
CA ASP A 649 7.94 -1.76 10.81
C ASP A 649 8.56 -0.34 10.61
N PRO A 650 8.73 0.19 9.38
CA PRO A 650 9.34 1.50 9.19
C PRO A 650 8.64 2.66 9.92
N THR A 651 7.33 2.53 10.17
CA THR A 651 6.50 3.62 10.70
C THR A 651 5.69 3.22 11.92
N ARG A 652 5.57 1.92 12.24
CA ARG A 652 4.65 1.40 13.26
C ARG A 652 5.30 0.37 14.17
N LEU A 653 4.97 0.39 15.46
CA LEU A 653 5.28 -0.70 16.38
C LEU A 653 4.48 -1.96 16.00
N LEU A 654 5.10 -3.13 16.13
CA LEU A 654 4.45 -4.43 15.87
C LEU A 654 4.14 -5.12 17.21
N ALA A 655 2.88 -5.09 17.65
CA ALA A 655 2.53 -5.50 19.00
C ALA A 655 1.30 -6.41 19.11
N TYR A 656 1.28 -7.21 20.16
CA TYR A 656 0.08 -7.80 20.73
C TYR A 656 -0.58 -6.79 21.68
N ALA A 657 -1.90 -6.62 21.58
CA ALA A 657 -2.65 -5.69 22.41
C ALA A 657 -3.72 -6.40 23.25
N GLU A 658 -3.64 -6.30 24.57
CA GLU A 658 -4.64 -6.81 25.50
C GLU A 658 -5.49 -5.67 26.06
N TYR A 659 -6.82 -5.84 26.08
CA TYR A 659 -7.77 -4.83 26.58
C TYR A 659 -8.76 -5.46 27.58
N ASP A 660 -9.38 -4.62 28.42
CA ASP A 660 -10.37 -5.04 29.42
C ASP A 660 -11.76 -5.26 28.79
N GLY A 661 -11.96 -6.43 28.17
CA GLY A 661 -13.21 -6.79 27.49
C GLY A 661 -14.38 -7.22 28.40
N ASP A 662 -15.56 -7.35 27.79
CA ASP A 662 -16.85 -7.68 28.44
C ASP A 662 -16.96 -9.18 28.82
N GLY A 663 -15.99 -9.69 29.59
CA GLY A 663 -15.89 -11.11 29.96
C GLY A 663 -14.73 -11.50 30.88
N GLY A 664 -13.71 -10.65 31.03
CA GLY A 664 -12.53 -10.90 31.86
C GLY A 664 -11.54 -9.74 31.75
N THR A 665 -10.56 -9.70 32.65
CA THR A 665 -9.37 -8.86 32.45
C THR A 665 -8.52 -9.50 31.35
N ASP A 666 -7.88 -8.69 30.52
CA ASP A 666 -6.82 -9.11 29.58
C ASP A 666 -7.31 -9.94 28.36
N THR A 667 -8.21 -9.38 27.54
CA THR A 667 -8.62 -9.97 26.25
C THR A 667 -7.65 -9.58 25.16
N LEU A 668 -7.03 -10.55 24.48
CA LEU A 668 -6.14 -10.27 23.35
C LEU A 668 -6.93 -9.85 22.11
N TYR A 669 -6.77 -8.59 21.72
CA TYR A 669 -7.42 -7.96 20.58
C TYR A 669 -7.11 -8.67 19.26
N ASN A 670 -5.83 -8.97 18.99
CA ASN A 670 -5.37 -9.62 17.76
C ASN A 670 -6.17 -10.91 17.47
N LYS A 671 -6.23 -11.80 18.46
CA LYS A 671 -6.97 -13.06 18.31
C LYS A 671 -8.49 -12.84 18.24
N LYS A 672 -8.98 -11.81 18.92
CA LYS A 672 -10.42 -11.52 18.98
C LYS A 672 -10.96 -11.09 17.61
N LEU A 673 -10.20 -10.30 16.84
CA LEU A 673 -10.53 -9.97 15.45
C LEU A 673 -10.75 -11.25 14.61
N ILE A 674 -9.82 -12.20 14.70
CA ILE A 674 -9.90 -13.47 13.99
C ILE A 674 -11.10 -14.31 14.47
N GLU A 675 -11.30 -14.44 15.79
CA GLU A 675 -12.37 -15.28 16.35
C GLU A 675 -13.78 -14.83 15.93
N GLU A 676 -13.98 -13.52 15.77
CA GLU A 676 -15.25 -12.93 15.33
C GLU A 676 -15.37 -12.82 13.80
N GLY A 677 -14.29 -13.07 13.06
CA GLY A 677 -14.25 -13.04 11.60
C GLY A 677 -14.10 -11.64 11.01
N TYR A 678 -13.37 -10.74 11.68
CA TYR A 678 -13.02 -9.41 11.16
C TYR A 678 -11.68 -9.39 10.41
N ALA A 679 -10.83 -10.40 10.61
CA ALA A 679 -9.48 -10.46 10.04
C ALA A 679 -9.11 -11.88 9.62
N ARG A 680 -8.14 -11.98 8.70
CA ARG A 680 -7.38 -13.22 8.43
C ARG A 680 -6.10 -13.25 9.27
N VAL A 681 -5.51 -14.43 9.44
CA VAL A 681 -4.15 -14.55 10.00
C VAL A 681 -3.17 -14.10 8.94
N TYR A 682 -2.20 -13.29 9.36
CA TYR A 682 -1.05 -12.94 8.55
C TYR A 682 0.07 -13.97 8.76
N GLY A 683 0.51 -14.62 7.69
CA GLY A 683 1.45 -15.75 7.65
C GLY A 683 2.92 -15.41 7.95
N SER A 684 3.21 -14.78 9.10
CA SER A 684 4.58 -14.48 9.54
C SER A 684 5.20 -15.56 10.43
N SER A 685 6.45 -15.37 10.86
CA SER A 685 7.16 -16.30 11.77
C SER A 685 6.81 -16.12 13.26
N MET A 686 5.77 -15.33 13.58
CA MET A 686 5.37 -15.03 14.95
C MET A 686 5.07 -16.29 15.77
N ALA A 687 5.35 -16.24 17.08
CA ALA A 687 5.21 -17.40 17.96
C ALA A 687 3.75 -17.87 18.10
N ARG A 688 2.77 -16.97 17.90
CA ARG A 688 1.33 -17.24 18.08
C ARG A 688 0.59 -17.59 16.78
N HIS A 689 1.28 -17.70 15.65
CA HIS A 689 0.70 -18.03 14.34
C HIS A 689 -0.28 -19.20 14.38
N ASP A 690 0.17 -20.38 14.83
CA ASP A 690 -0.68 -21.57 14.80
C ASP A 690 -1.87 -21.50 15.77
N GLU A 691 -1.80 -20.66 16.80
CA GLU A 691 -2.94 -20.37 17.68
C GLU A 691 -3.98 -19.51 16.97
N PHE A 692 -3.52 -18.49 16.25
CA PHE A 692 -4.38 -17.58 15.48
C PHE A 692 -5.02 -18.32 14.31
N TRP A 693 -4.24 -19.12 13.56
CA TRP A 693 -4.74 -19.94 12.47
C TRP A 693 -5.83 -20.92 12.96
N ALA A 694 -5.64 -21.53 14.14
CA ALA A 694 -6.65 -22.41 14.69
C ALA A 694 -7.97 -21.68 15.04
N ALA A 695 -7.89 -20.40 15.40
CA ALA A 695 -9.07 -19.56 15.60
C ALA A 695 -9.73 -19.19 14.26
N GLU A 696 -8.95 -18.83 13.25
CA GLU A 696 -9.44 -18.50 11.91
C GLU A 696 -10.15 -19.68 11.27
N ASN A 697 -9.55 -20.88 11.31
CA ASN A 697 -10.16 -22.09 10.79
C ASN A 697 -11.53 -22.39 11.46
N VAL A 698 -11.69 -22.07 12.75
CA VAL A 698 -13.00 -22.17 13.42
C VAL A 698 -13.97 -21.11 12.90
N ALA A 699 -13.52 -19.86 12.71
CA ALA A 699 -14.34 -18.80 12.14
C ALA A 699 -14.81 -19.13 10.72
N ARG A 700 -13.89 -19.62 9.87
CA ARG A 700 -14.16 -20.13 8.51
C ARG A 700 -15.19 -21.25 8.51
N GLN A 701 -14.97 -22.32 9.28
CA GLN A 701 -15.91 -23.46 9.34
C GLN A 701 -17.31 -23.09 9.85
N GLU A 702 -17.41 -22.05 10.68
CA GLU A 702 -18.68 -21.56 11.20
C GLU A 702 -19.32 -20.45 10.34
N GLY A 703 -18.64 -20.00 9.28
CA GLY A 703 -19.08 -18.89 8.41
C GLY A 703 -19.26 -17.60 9.21
N ARG A 704 -18.33 -17.31 10.14
CA ARG A 704 -18.36 -16.10 10.96
C ARG A 704 -17.77 -14.93 10.21
N GLY A 705 -18.42 -13.79 10.36
CA GLY A 705 -17.95 -12.53 9.85
C GLY A 705 -17.69 -12.55 8.35
N LEU A 706 -16.51 -12.07 7.95
CA LEU A 706 -16.04 -12.04 6.57
C LEU A 706 -16.06 -13.43 5.91
N TRP A 707 -15.90 -14.51 6.69
CA TRP A 707 -15.88 -15.87 6.16
C TRP A 707 -17.26 -16.42 5.79
N ALA A 708 -18.36 -15.66 5.99
CA ALA A 708 -19.70 -16.10 5.64
C ALA A 708 -19.90 -16.36 4.14
N GLU A 709 -19.10 -15.71 3.28
CA GLU A 709 -19.13 -15.86 1.82
C GLU A 709 -18.00 -16.74 1.28
N SER A 710 -17.11 -17.26 2.14
CA SER A 710 -15.96 -18.05 1.71
C SER A 710 -16.39 -19.43 1.23
N ASP A 711 -16.12 -19.77 -0.04
CA ASP A 711 -16.35 -21.12 -0.59
C ASP A 711 -15.28 -21.53 -1.62
N VAL A 712 -14.15 -22.03 -1.11
CA VAL A 712 -13.05 -22.60 -1.90
C VAL A 712 -13.52 -23.70 -2.86
N SER A 713 -14.57 -24.46 -2.52
CA SER A 713 -15.03 -25.56 -3.37
C SER A 713 -15.69 -25.10 -4.67
N THR A 714 -15.98 -23.81 -4.79
CA THR A 714 -16.59 -23.18 -5.96
C THR A 714 -15.62 -22.37 -6.80
N ALA A 715 -14.38 -22.18 -6.33
CA ALA A 715 -13.35 -21.45 -7.06
C ALA A 715 -13.08 -22.13 -8.41
N THR A 716 -13.01 -21.34 -9.49
CA THR A 716 -12.74 -21.93 -10.82
C THR A 716 -11.28 -22.37 -10.94
N PRO A 717 -10.95 -23.33 -11.82
CA PRO A 717 -9.56 -23.70 -12.07
C PRO A 717 -8.71 -22.50 -12.49
N TYR A 718 -7.55 -22.32 -11.85
CA TYR A 718 -6.63 -21.20 -12.09
C TYR A 718 -5.23 -21.74 -12.40
N ARG A 719 -4.67 -21.37 -13.56
CA ARG A 719 -3.36 -21.84 -14.06
C ARG A 719 -3.19 -23.37 -13.98
N ASP A 720 -4.27 -24.09 -14.26
CA ASP A 720 -4.38 -25.54 -14.08
C ASP A 720 -4.09 -26.33 -15.38
N GLY A 721 -3.06 -25.89 -16.10
CA GLY A 721 -2.71 -26.36 -17.44
C GLY A 721 -1.88 -27.65 -17.49
N PHE A 722 -1.50 -28.02 -18.72
CA PHE A 722 -0.52 -29.09 -18.96
C PHE A 722 0.88 -28.55 -18.74
N VAL A 723 1.70 -29.25 -17.94
CA VAL A 723 3.08 -28.87 -17.67
C VAL A 723 3.95 -28.97 -18.92
N GLY A 724 4.29 -27.82 -19.52
CA GLY A 724 5.10 -27.71 -20.74
C GLY A 724 6.35 -26.85 -20.59
N GLU A 725 6.24 -25.69 -19.93
CA GLU A 725 7.37 -24.76 -19.75
C GLU A 725 7.37 -24.18 -18.33
N LEU A 726 8.56 -24.08 -17.73
CA LEU A 726 8.74 -23.57 -16.37
C LEU A 726 9.89 -22.58 -16.32
N PHE A 727 9.86 -21.72 -15.31
CA PHE A 727 11.04 -20.99 -14.85
C PHE A 727 11.44 -21.47 -13.46
N VAL A 728 12.73 -21.39 -13.13
CA VAL A 728 13.25 -21.79 -11.81
C VAL A 728 14.04 -20.64 -11.21
N PRO A 729 13.45 -19.83 -10.31
CA PRO A 729 14.15 -18.76 -9.62
C PRO A 729 15.35 -19.27 -8.84
N ASP A 730 16.44 -18.50 -8.83
CA ASP A 730 17.68 -18.82 -8.11
C ASP A 730 18.08 -20.30 -8.26
N ALA A 731 18.16 -20.78 -9.50
CA ALA A 731 18.18 -22.21 -9.72
C ALA A 731 19.40 -22.93 -9.11
N ARG A 732 19.15 -24.12 -8.55
CA ARG A 732 20.18 -25.07 -8.08
C ARG A 732 19.98 -26.45 -8.65
N GLY A 733 21.09 -27.11 -8.93
CA GLY A 733 21.07 -28.50 -9.33
C GLY A 733 20.59 -29.42 -8.19
N VAL A 734 20.07 -30.58 -8.55
CA VAL A 734 19.72 -31.66 -7.63
C VAL A 734 20.51 -32.91 -8.00
N ARG A 735 20.98 -33.65 -6.99
CA ARG A 735 21.78 -34.86 -7.19
C ARG A 735 21.51 -35.90 -6.11
N SER A 736 22.10 -37.09 -6.25
CA SER A 736 22.13 -38.06 -5.16
C SER A 736 23.32 -37.79 -4.24
N ALA A 737 23.25 -38.31 -3.01
CA ALA A 737 24.35 -38.28 -2.05
C ALA A 737 25.59 -39.05 -2.56
N GLU A 738 25.40 -39.97 -3.51
CA GLU A 738 26.48 -40.72 -4.18
C GLU A 738 26.95 -40.08 -5.50
N GLY A 739 26.30 -39.00 -5.97
CA GLY A 739 26.63 -38.29 -7.21
C GLY A 739 25.45 -38.29 -8.19
N SER A 740 25.51 -39.08 -9.25
CA SER A 740 24.50 -39.08 -10.31
C SER A 740 23.14 -39.63 -9.85
N LEU A 741 22.06 -39.04 -10.36
CA LEU A 741 20.70 -39.56 -10.28
C LEU A 741 20.42 -40.51 -11.46
N ALA A 742 19.45 -41.42 -11.30
CA ALA A 742 18.96 -42.24 -12.40
C ALA A 742 17.83 -41.49 -13.12
N ASP A 743 17.78 -41.56 -14.46
CA ASP A 743 16.88 -40.76 -15.30
C ASP A 743 15.42 -40.76 -14.81
N GLY A 744 14.85 -41.93 -14.48
CA GLY A 744 13.47 -42.04 -13.97
C GLY A 744 13.19 -41.48 -12.57
N ARG A 745 14.10 -40.69 -12.00
CA ARG A 745 13.90 -39.91 -10.75
C ARG A 745 13.89 -38.40 -11.00
N ILE A 746 14.12 -37.95 -12.22
CA ILE A 746 14.35 -36.52 -12.54
C ILE A 746 13.22 -36.05 -13.45
N PRO A 747 12.16 -35.41 -12.91
CA PRO A 747 11.07 -34.90 -13.75
C PRO A 747 11.45 -33.62 -14.52
N LEU A 748 12.47 -32.88 -14.09
CA LEU A 748 12.84 -31.57 -14.64
C LEU A 748 14.36 -31.42 -14.77
N TYR A 749 14.82 -31.02 -15.94
CA TYR A 749 16.20 -30.65 -16.23
C TYR A 749 16.27 -29.20 -16.69
N SER A 750 17.44 -28.58 -16.57
CA SER A 750 17.74 -27.33 -17.28
C SER A 750 18.02 -27.59 -18.76
N GLU A 751 18.07 -26.53 -19.57
CA GLU A 751 18.46 -26.59 -20.98
C GLU A 751 19.96 -26.89 -21.15
N ASP A 752 20.38 -27.30 -22.35
CA ASP A 752 21.78 -27.63 -22.66
C ASP A 752 22.72 -26.40 -22.66
N THR A 753 22.13 -25.21 -22.79
CA THR A 753 22.77 -23.89 -22.72
C THR A 753 23.12 -23.45 -21.31
N SER A 754 22.47 -24.03 -20.31
CA SER A 754 22.74 -23.72 -18.91
C SER A 754 24.15 -24.17 -18.48
N SER A 755 24.57 -23.69 -17.32
CA SER A 755 25.85 -24.01 -16.70
C SER A 755 25.63 -24.43 -15.25
N PRO A 756 25.75 -25.73 -14.92
CA PRO A 756 26.02 -26.85 -15.82
C PRO A 756 24.83 -27.19 -16.76
N GLY A 757 25.12 -27.58 -18.00
CA GLY A 757 24.09 -27.92 -19.00
C GLY A 757 23.37 -29.23 -18.69
N GLU A 758 22.06 -29.28 -18.97
CA GLU A 758 21.17 -30.41 -18.64
C GLU A 758 21.27 -30.84 -17.17
N ALA A 759 21.40 -29.88 -16.25
CA ALA A 759 21.40 -30.14 -14.82
C ALA A 759 20.01 -30.59 -14.35
N PRO A 760 19.89 -31.61 -13.48
CA PRO A 760 18.62 -31.91 -12.83
C PRO A 760 18.18 -30.72 -11.96
N LEU A 761 16.99 -30.17 -12.22
CA LEU A 761 16.41 -29.06 -11.44
C LEU A 761 15.35 -29.55 -10.45
N ALA A 762 14.78 -30.74 -10.66
CA ALA A 762 13.96 -31.39 -9.65
C ALA A 762 14.26 -32.89 -9.60
N ALA A 763 14.10 -33.52 -8.43
CA ALA A 763 14.24 -34.96 -8.28
C ALA A 763 13.30 -35.54 -7.23
N LEU A 764 12.94 -36.81 -7.44
CA LEU A 764 11.97 -37.57 -6.64
C LEU A 764 12.63 -38.76 -5.93
N ASP A 765 12.20 -39.00 -4.70
CA ASP A 765 12.45 -40.21 -3.93
C ASP A 765 11.12 -40.82 -3.53
N GLU A 766 10.55 -41.62 -4.43
CA GLU A 766 9.21 -42.22 -4.26
C GLU A 766 9.14 -43.13 -3.02
N ASP A 767 10.22 -43.85 -2.70
CA ASP A 767 10.27 -44.76 -1.57
C ASP A 767 10.15 -44.01 -0.24
N ASP A 768 10.68 -42.79 -0.18
CA ASP A 768 10.59 -41.89 0.97
C ASP A 768 9.54 -40.78 0.80
N ARG A 769 8.83 -40.67 -0.32
CA ARG A 769 7.84 -39.60 -0.62
C ARG A 769 8.40 -38.18 -0.50
N VAL A 770 9.66 -38.00 -0.92
CA VAL A 770 10.35 -36.71 -0.87
C VAL A 770 10.65 -36.21 -2.28
N ALA A 771 10.39 -34.92 -2.53
CA ALA A 771 10.89 -34.21 -3.72
C ALA A 771 11.86 -33.10 -3.31
N LEU A 772 12.88 -32.86 -4.13
CA LEU A 772 13.68 -31.63 -4.10
C LEU A 772 13.42 -30.87 -5.39
N VAL A 773 13.13 -29.57 -5.29
CA VAL A 773 13.03 -28.64 -6.42
C VAL A 773 14.05 -27.53 -6.20
N GLY A 774 14.89 -27.32 -7.20
CA GLY A 774 16.03 -26.42 -7.18
C GLY A 774 15.69 -24.94 -7.30
N GLY A 775 14.52 -24.50 -6.83
CA GLY A 775 14.15 -23.08 -6.79
C GLY A 775 12.80 -22.88 -6.11
N PRO A 776 12.51 -21.68 -5.59
CA PRO A 776 11.20 -21.30 -5.06
C PRO A 776 10.23 -21.01 -6.22
N ILE A 777 9.80 -22.07 -6.93
CA ILE A 777 9.03 -21.95 -8.18
C ILE A 777 7.62 -21.36 -8.03
N ILE A 778 7.15 -21.14 -6.81
CA ILE A 778 5.83 -20.57 -6.49
C ILE A 778 5.92 -19.17 -5.86
N ASP A 779 7.06 -18.51 -6.04
CA ASP A 779 7.34 -17.18 -5.51
C ASP A 779 6.52 -16.12 -6.25
N GLU A 780 5.63 -15.45 -5.54
CA GLU A 780 4.73 -14.43 -6.11
C GLU A 780 5.44 -13.15 -6.58
N SER A 781 6.69 -12.89 -6.18
CA SER A 781 7.42 -11.72 -6.72
C SER A 781 7.73 -11.80 -8.21
N TYR A 782 7.44 -12.94 -8.84
CA TYR A 782 7.50 -13.14 -10.28
C TYR A 782 6.16 -12.84 -10.98
N GLU A 783 5.15 -12.39 -10.26
CA GLU A 783 3.85 -11.99 -10.80
C GLU A 783 3.85 -10.49 -11.18
N ALA A 784 3.19 -10.17 -12.29
CA ALA A 784 3.19 -8.80 -12.82
C ALA A 784 2.53 -7.80 -11.86
N ASP A 785 1.47 -8.23 -11.17
CA ASP A 785 0.73 -7.42 -10.18
C ASP A 785 1.51 -7.20 -8.87
N GLU A 786 2.58 -7.98 -8.66
CA GLU A 786 3.58 -7.76 -7.60
C GLU A 786 4.75 -6.86 -8.05
N GLY A 787 4.67 -6.32 -9.27
CA GLY A 787 5.67 -5.43 -9.85
C GLY A 787 6.75 -6.13 -10.66
N PHE A 788 6.61 -7.43 -10.96
CA PHE A 788 7.52 -8.10 -11.89
C PHE A 788 7.33 -7.55 -13.31
N PRO A 789 8.40 -7.24 -14.06
CA PRO A 789 8.28 -6.57 -15.36
C PRO A 789 7.68 -7.43 -16.49
N LEU A 790 7.47 -8.74 -16.25
CA LEU A 790 6.93 -9.69 -17.22
C LEU A 790 5.70 -10.38 -16.65
N ASP A 791 4.76 -10.72 -17.52
CA ASP A 791 3.67 -11.64 -17.18
C ASP A 791 4.20 -13.08 -17.19
N THR A 792 4.12 -13.76 -16.05
CA THR A 792 4.56 -15.16 -15.91
C THR A 792 3.40 -16.15 -15.84
N SER A 793 2.15 -15.69 -16.04
CA SER A 793 0.94 -16.50 -15.92
C SER A 793 0.91 -17.73 -16.85
N ASP A 794 1.57 -17.63 -18.01
CA ASP A 794 1.70 -18.69 -19.03
C ASP A 794 2.67 -19.83 -18.63
N TYR A 795 3.44 -19.69 -17.55
CA TYR A 795 4.35 -20.75 -17.07
C TYR A 795 3.65 -21.74 -16.14
N ASP A 796 4.01 -23.02 -16.26
CA ASP A 796 3.32 -24.15 -15.62
C ASP A 796 3.88 -24.52 -14.24
N ASN A 797 4.54 -23.56 -13.57
CA ASN A 797 5.18 -23.76 -12.27
C ASN A 797 4.22 -24.35 -11.21
N PHE A 798 3.00 -23.82 -11.14
CA PHE A 798 1.99 -24.23 -10.17
C PHE A 798 1.47 -25.64 -10.46
N ALA A 799 1.10 -25.91 -11.71
CA ALA A 799 0.66 -27.23 -12.15
C ALA A 799 1.74 -28.30 -11.92
N PHE A 800 3.01 -27.96 -12.12
CA PHE A 800 4.13 -28.87 -11.86
C PHE A 800 4.29 -29.20 -10.37
N LEU A 801 4.34 -28.19 -9.49
CA LEU A 801 4.48 -28.45 -8.05
C LEU A 801 3.31 -29.31 -7.55
N THR A 802 2.09 -28.99 -7.97
CA THR A 802 0.90 -29.75 -7.58
C THR A 802 0.93 -31.19 -8.12
N ALA A 803 1.42 -31.41 -9.34
CA ALA A 803 1.60 -32.75 -9.90
C ALA A 803 2.65 -33.57 -9.12
N LEU A 804 3.74 -32.96 -8.64
CA LEU A 804 4.69 -33.63 -7.75
C LEU A 804 4.04 -34.03 -6.42
N ILE A 805 3.23 -33.15 -5.84
CA ILE A 805 2.49 -33.41 -4.60
C ILE A 805 1.52 -34.57 -4.79
N ASP A 806 0.70 -34.53 -5.84
CA ASP A 806 -0.29 -35.58 -6.17
C ASP A 806 0.37 -36.92 -6.42
N TYR A 807 1.55 -36.93 -7.04
CA TYR A 807 2.30 -38.14 -7.32
C TYR A 807 2.87 -38.81 -6.06
N LEU A 808 3.32 -38.02 -5.08
CA LEU A 808 3.99 -38.52 -3.88
C LEU A 808 3.02 -38.81 -2.70
N SER A 809 1.90 -38.09 -2.66
CA SER A 809 0.94 -38.17 -1.55
C SER A 809 -0.09 -39.30 -1.74
N ASP A 810 -0.31 -40.07 -0.68
CA ASP A 810 -1.47 -40.99 -0.55
C ASP A 810 -2.62 -40.35 0.27
N ARG A 811 -2.51 -39.05 0.59
CA ARG A 811 -3.41 -38.31 1.48
C ARG A 811 -4.19 -37.24 0.74
N ASP A 812 -5.38 -36.97 1.24
CA ASP A 812 -6.16 -35.76 0.95
C ASP A 812 -5.94 -34.72 2.07
N GLY A 813 -6.41 -33.50 1.86
CA GLY A 813 -6.28 -32.38 2.81
C GLY A 813 -5.46 -31.23 2.24
N ASP A 814 -4.98 -30.36 3.11
CA ASP A 814 -4.35 -29.08 2.74
C ASP A 814 -2.92 -29.28 2.22
N VAL A 815 -2.43 -28.35 1.41
CA VAL A 815 -0.99 -28.19 1.21
C VAL A 815 -0.47 -27.32 2.35
N LEU A 816 0.48 -27.83 3.13
CA LEU A 816 1.06 -27.09 4.24
C LEU A 816 2.38 -26.46 3.83
N VAL A 817 2.66 -25.23 4.27
CA VAL A 817 3.97 -24.57 4.10
C VAL A 817 4.60 -24.28 5.45
N ASP A 818 5.91 -24.49 5.57
CA ASP A 818 6.69 -24.09 6.74
C ASP A 818 6.69 -22.57 6.88
N GLY A 819 6.46 -22.06 8.09
CA GLY A 819 6.56 -20.62 8.38
C GLY A 819 7.42 -20.28 9.58
N GLY A 820 7.78 -21.29 10.39
CA GLY A 820 8.38 -21.09 11.71
C GLY A 820 9.90 -21.08 11.74
N HIS A 821 10.55 -21.32 10.59
CA HIS A 821 12.01 -21.38 10.49
C HIS A 821 12.60 -20.19 9.75
N GLY A 822 11.94 -19.03 9.83
CA GLY A 822 12.36 -17.75 9.24
C GLY A 822 11.97 -17.58 7.78
N GLN A 823 10.83 -18.14 7.37
CA GLN A 823 10.40 -18.14 5.97
C GLN A 823 9.94 -16.77 5.48
N PHE A 824 9.33 -15.96 6.36
CA PHE A 824 8.78 -14.65 6.01
C PHE A 824 9.86 -13.55 5.87
N GLY A 825 10.99 -13.68 6.58
CA GLY A 825 11.97 -12.60 6.72
C GLY A 825 13.16 -12.61 5.74
N ALA A 826 13.28 -13.60 4.86
CA ALA A 826 14.48 -13.77 4.02
C ALA A 826 14.12 -13.93 2.54
N GLY A 827 14.73 -13.11 1.67
CA GLY A 827 14.43 -13.07 0.23
C GLY A 827 14.86 -14.29 -0.61
N TYR A 828 15.11 -15.45 0.01
CA TYR A 828 15.43 -16.72 -0.65
C TYR A 828 14.50 -17.86 -0.20
N THR A 829 13.43 -17.52 0.51
CA THR A 829 12.46 -18.44 1.10
C THR A 829 11.06 -17.85 0.97
N LEU A 830 10.04 -18.71 1.08
CA LEU A 830 8.62 -18.36 0.97
C LEU A 830 7.87 -18.84 2.21
N SER A 831 7.03 -17.96 2.74
CA SER A 831 5.91 -18.21 3.66
C SER A 831 4.60 -18.41 2.88
N SER A 832 3.45 -18.50 3.55
CA SER A 832 2.15 -18.45 2.84
C SER A 832 1.86 -17.09 2.23
N GLU A 833 2.34 -16.00 2.85
CA GLU A 833 2.21 -14.63 2.32
C GLU A 833 3.07 -14.37 1.07
N ASP A 834 3.84 -15.36 0.64
CA ASP A 834 4.77 -15.28 -0.48
C ASP A 834 4.33 -16.15 -1.68
N ALA A 835 3.13 -16.72 -1.58
CA ALA A 835 2.61 -17.75 -2.46
C ALA A 835 1.09 -17.63 -2.68
N ALA A 836 0.53 -16.42 -2.60
CA ALA A 836 -0.91 -16.18 -2.71
C ALA A 836 -1.48 -16.68 -4.06
N TYR A 837 -0.75 -16.48 -5.16
CA TYR A 837 -1.15 -16.97 -6.48
C TYR A 837 -1.14 -18.50 -6.58
N TYR A 838 -0.24 -19.17 -5.84
CA TYR A 838 -0.26 -20.62 -5.72
C TYR A 838 -1.39 -21.13 -4.83
N GLN A 839 -1.76 -20.37 -3.78
CA GLN A 839 -2.99 -20.61 -3.02
C GLN A 839 -4.19 -20.58 -3.97
N ARG A 840 -4.34 -19.53 -4.78
CA ARG A 840 -5.45 -19.44 -5.76
C ARG A 840 -5.49 -20.62 -6.74
N HIS A 841 -4.33 -21.11 -7.19
CA HIS A 841 -4.25 -22.33 -8.01
C HIS A 841 -4.80 -23.56 -7.27
N LEU A 842 -4.42 -23.75 -6.01
CA LEU A 842 -4.91 -24.86 -5.17
C LEU A 842 -6.41 -24.73 -4.88
N GLU A 843 -6.91 -23.53 -4.64
CA GLU A 843 -8.33 -23.27 -4.42
C GLU A 843 -9.18 -23.70 -5.63
N GLY A 844 -8.69 -23.47 -6.86
CA GLY A 844 -9.34 -23.96 -8.09
C GLY A 844 -9.44 -25.48 -8.20
N ARG A 845 -8.79 -26.22 -7.28
CA ARG A 845 -8.87 -27.67 -7.11
C ARG A 845 -9.55 -28.08 -5.79
N GLY A 846 -10.11 -27.13 -5.04
CA GLY A 846 -10.73 -27.35 -3.74
C GLY A 846 -9.72 -27.66 -2.62
N ILE A 847 -8.49 -27.15 -2.72
CA ILE A 847 -7.38 -27.41 -1.79
C ILE A 847 -6.93 -26.09 -1.16
N ASN A 848 -6.71 -26.08 0.15
CA ASN A 848 -6.17 -24.92 0.86
C ASN A 848 -4.63 -24.96 0.90
N LEU A 849 -4.02 -23.77 0.89
CA LEU A 849 -2.62 -23.57 1.26
C LEU A 849 -2.57 -23.01 2.68
N GLU A 850 -1.91 -23.69 3.61
CA GLU A 850 -1.95 -23.27 5.02
C GLU A 850 -0.57 -23.32 5.67
N GLN A 851 -0.18 -22.25 6.34
CA GLN A 851 1.10 -22.19 7.04
C GLN A 851 1.09 -22.98 8.37
N VAL A 852 2.26 -23.53 8.72
CA VAL A 852 2.54 -24.16 10.03
C VAL A 852 3.89 -23.67 10.55
N ASN A 853 3.88 -23.01 11.72
CA ASN A 853 5.11 -22.52 12.35
C ASN A 853 5.75 -23.57 13.27
N ASP A 854 4.95 -24.39 13.96
CA ASP A 854 5.46 -25.48 14.82
C ASP A 854 4.93 -26.83 14.31
N PRO A 855 5.70 -27.57 13.48
CA PRO A 855 5.24 -28.78 12.80
C PRO A 855 5.13 -29.98 13.74
N THR A 856 4.05 -30.02 14.52
CA THR A 856 3.71 -31.17 15.37
C THR A 856 2.88 -32.22 14.61
N PRO A 857 2.83 -33.49 15.08
CA PRO A 857 2.02 -34.52 14.43
C PRO A 857 0.53 -34.19 14.35
N GLU A 858 -0.01 -33.38 15.27
CA GLU A 858 -1.42 -32.96 15.27
C GLU A 858 -1.69 -31.93 14.18
N LYS A 859 -0.80 -30.94 14.04
CA LYS A 859 -0.93 -29.88 13.03
C LYS A 859 -0.70 -30.43 11.62
N LEU A 860 0.26 -31.34 11.44
CA LEU A 860 0.56 -31.96 10.14
C LEU A 860 -0.52 -32.97 9.66
N ASP A 861 -1.37 -33.50 10.55
CA ASP A 861 -2.35 -34.54 10.15
C ASP A 861 -3.44 -34.00 9.21
N ARG A 862 -3.65 -32.67 9.13
CA ARG A 862 -4.57 -32.08 8.15
C ARG A 862 -4.01 -32.05 6.73
N GLY A 863 -2.69 -32.17 6.58
CA GLY A 863 -2.01 -31.98 5.31
C GLY A 863 -2.01 -33.21 4.41
N ARG A 864 -1.95 -32.94 3.11
CA ARG A 864 -1.52 -33.89 2.08
C ARG A 864 -0.03 -33.74 1.74
N ALA A 865 0.49 -32.52 1.82
CA ALA A 865 1.89 -32.20 1.61
C ALA A 865 2.40 -31.22 2.66
N TYR A 866 3.72 -31.21 2.86
CA TYR A 866 4.43 -30.19 3.62
C TYR A 866 5.60 -29.65 2.79
N LEU A 867 5.52 -28.37 2.46
CA LEU A 867 6.50 -27.61 1.69
C LEU A 867 7.49 -26.97 2.66
N VAL A 868 8.78 -27.16 2.39
CA VAL A 868 9.86 -26.55 3.18
C VAL A 868 10.82 -25.85 2.22
N THR A 869 10.78 -24.53 2.22
CA THR A 869 11.75 -23.66 1.55
C THR A 869 13.04 -23.61 2.35
N THR A 870 14.06 -22.88 1.87
CA THR A 870 15.39 -22.90 2.51
C THR A 870 15.37 -22.19 3.87
N PRO A 871 15.43 -22.91 5.01
CA PRO A 871 15.10 -22.33 6.30
C PRO A 871 16.29 -21.59 6.92
N VAL A 872 16.02 -20.46 7.54
CA VAL A 872 17.01 -19.62 8.24
C VAL A 872 17.53 -20.32 9.50
N SER A 873 16.64 -20.99 10.23
CA SER A 873 16.96 -21.74 11.45
C SER A 873 16.91 -23.26 11.25
N GLU A 874 17.55 -24.00 12.18
CA GLU A 874 17.56 -25.46 12.16
C GLU A 874 16.25 -26.02 12.71
N PHE A 875 15.69 -27.04 12.04
CA PHE A 875 14.65 -27.88 12.63
C PHE A 875 15.21 -28.67 13.82
N THR A 876 14.43 -28.74 14.90
CA THR A 876 14.72 -29.59 16.04
C THR A 876 14.52 -31.08 15.71
N ASP A 877 15.14 -31.95 16.51
CA ASP A 877 14.94 -33.41 16.39
C ASP A 877 13.45 -33.81 16.49
N ALA A 878 12.66 -33.09 17.29
CA ALA A 878 11.25 -33.40 17.51
C ALA A 878 10.37 -33.03 16.30
N GLU A 879 10.63 -31.88 15.69
CA GLU A 879 9.98 -31.44 14.45
C GLU A 879 10.34 -32.38 13.30
N LEU A 880 11.63 -32.73 13.13
CA LEU A 880 12.05 -33.72 12.12
C LEU A 880 11.38 -35.08 12.33
N ASP A 881 11.22 -35.53 13.58
CA ASP A 881 10.49 -36.78 13.87
C ASP A 881 8.99 -36.67 13.52
N ALA A 882 8.38 -35.50 13.70
CA ALA A 882 6.99 -35.25 13.30
C ALA A 882 6.83 -35.25 11.77
N VAL A 883 7.70 -34.55 11.04
CA VAL A 883 7.69 -34.52 9.56
C VAL A 883 7.95 -35.92 8.98
N ARG A 884 8.90 -36.67 9.55
CA ARG A 884 9.10 -38.09 9.19
C ARG A 884 7.84 -38.92 9.41
N SER A 885 7.16 -38.75 10.54
CA SER A 885 5.94 -39.48 10.87
C SER A 885 4.80 -39.14 9.93
N PHE A 886 4.66 -37.87 9.54
CA PHE A 886 3.69 -37.39 8.55
C PHE A 886 3.91 -38.07 7.19
N ARG A 887 5.14 -38.01 6.69
CA ARG A 887 5.57 -38.67 5.46
C ARG A 887 5.38 -40.19 5.48
N ASP A 888 5.79 -40.86 6.56
CA ASP A 888 5.60 -42.30 6.75
C ASP A 888 4.11 -42.70 6.79
N SER A 889 3.23 -41.75 7.10
CA SER A 889 1.77 -41.91 7.11
C SER A 889 1.11 -41.53 5.77
N GLY A 890 1.92 -41.36 4.72
CA GLY A 890 1.46 -41.15 3.34
C GLY A 890 1.53 -39.72 2.83
N GLY A 891 2.00 -38.76 3.64
CA GLY A 891 2.15 -37.37 3.19
C GLY A 891 3.37 -37.16 2.27
N ALA A 892 3.28 -36.20 1.36
CA ALA A 892 4.41 -35.76 0.55
C ALA A 892 5.23 -34.69 1.29
N VAL A 893 6.56 -34.71 1.16
CA VAL A 893 7.42 -33.61 1.63
C VAL A 893 8.21 -33.05 0.45
N VAL A 894 8.03 -31.77 0.15
CA VAL A 894 8.71 -31.12 -0.96
C VAL A 894 9.65 -30.05 -0.41
N LEU A 895 10.92 -30.15 -0.79
CA LEU A 895 11.97 -29.21 -0.37
C LEU A 895 12.29 -28.26 -1.52
N LEU A 896 12.16 -26.95 -1.30
CA LEU A 896 12.41 -25.90 -2.30
C LEU A 896 13.73 -25.18 -1.96
N GLY A 897 14.72 -25.26 -2.84
CA GLY A 897 16.07 -24.75 -2.58
C GLY A 897 16.48 -23.57 -3.48
N SER A 898 16.75 -22.39 -2.92
CA SER A 898 17.21 -21.19 -3.66
C SER A 898 18.74 -20.97 -3.62
N ALA A 899 19.40 -20.79 -4.76
CA ALA A 899 20.82 -20.44 -4.90
C ALA A 899 21.21 -19.13 -4.21
N ALA A 900 20.28 -18.21 -4.01
CA ALA A 900 20.52 -16.97 -3.26
C ALA A 900 20.71 -17.22 -1.75
N ALA A 901 20.29 -18.38 -1.24
CA ALA A 901 20.41 -18.69 0.17
C ALA A 901 21.87 -18.88 0.63
N PRO A 902 22.26 -18.37 1.82
CA PRO A 902 23.59 -18.57 2.37
C PRO A 902 23.88 -20.05 2.66
N GLU A 903 25.17 -20.40 2.80
CA GLU A 903 25.61 -21.78 3.04
C GLU A 903 25.01 -22.38 4.33
N SER A 904 24.79 -21.57 5.37
CA SER A 904 24.15 -21.99 6.61
C SER A 904 22.69 -22.41 6.40
N ALA A 905 21.87 -21.58 5.75
CA ALA A 905 20.47 -21.90 5.46
C ALA A 905 20.35 -23.11 4.51
N THR A 906 21.24 -23.17 3.51
CA THR A 906 21.36 -24.34 2.63
C THR A 906 21.71 -25.62 3.43
N THR A 907 22.58 -25.51 4.44
CA THR A 907 22.94 -26.62 5.34
C THR A 907 21.74 -27.07 6.18
N ASN A 908 20.89 -26.15 6.63
CA ASN A 908 19.66 -26.47 7.36
C ASN A 908 18.72 -27.31 6.48
N LEU A 909 18.43 -26.85 5.25
CA LEU A 909 17.57 -27.59 4.31
C LEU A 909 18.14 -28.98 3.96
N GLN A 910 19.46 -29.08 3.74
CA GLN A 910 20.13 -30.37 3.50
C GLN A 910 20.05 -31.29 4.73
N SER A 911 20.00 -30.73 5.94
CA SER A 911 19.80 -31.49 7.18
C SER A 911 18.37 -32.01 7.31
N VAL A 912 17.38 -31.26 6.82
CA VAL A 912 16.00 -31.75 6.67
C VAL A 912 15.96 -32.93 5.70
N ALA A 913 16.54 -32.79 4.49
CA ALA A 913 16.61 -33.89 3.51
C ALA A 913 17.29 -35.15 4.08
N ALA A 914 18.45 -34.99 4.71
CA ALA A 914 19.13 -36.10 5.38
C ALA A 914 18.32 -36.67 6.55
N GLY A 915 17.61 -35.80 7.26
CA GLY A 915 16.67 -36.13 8.31
C GLY A 915 15.58 -37.05 7.79
N LEU A 916 14.97 -36.73 6.66
CA LEU A 916 13.97 -37.55 5.99
C LEU A 916 14.55 -38.84 5.39
N GLY A 917 15.84 -39.11 5.48
CA GLY A 917 16.40 -40.39 5.04
C GLY A 917 16.53 -40.55 3.53
N THR A 918 16.03 -39.60 2.74
CA THR A 918 16.26 -39.56 1.29
C THR A 918 17.75 -39.41 0.96
N ASP A 919 18.16 -39.97 -0.18
CA ASP A 919 19.50 -39.78 -0.73
C ASP A 919 19.64 -38.50 -1.59
N LEU A 920 18.55 -37.75 -1.83
CA LEU A 920 18.56 -36.53 -2.64
C LEU A 920 19.24 -35.34 -1.94
N ARG A 921 20.03 -34.55 -2.67
CA ARG A 921 20.74 -33.38 -2.17
C ARG A 921 20.73 -32.25 -3.20
N PHE A 922 20.65 -31.00 -2.72
CA PHE A 922 20.95 -29.84 -3.54
C PHE A 922 22.43 -29.80 -3.92
N ASP A 923 22.72 -29.32 -5.12
CA ASP A 923 24.03 -29.19 -5.74
C ASP A 923 24.37 -27.72 -6.03
N ASP A 924 25.36 -27.48 -6.89
CA ASP A 924 25.80 -26.15 -7.29
C ASP A 924 24.68 -25.34 -7.99
N PRO A 925 24.73 -24.00 -7.94
CA PRO A 925 23.85 -23.13 -8.72
C PRO A 925 23.85 -23.44 -10.22
N VAL A 926 22.71 -23.24 -10.85
CA VAL A 926 22.49 -23.41 -12.30
C VAL A 926 22.09 -22.06 -12.87
N GLU A 927 22.86 -21.58 -13.83
CA GLU A 927 22.57 -20.33 -14.54
C GLU A 927 22.41 -20.61 -16.04
N ASP A 928 21.52 -19.90 -16.72
CA ASP A 928 21.36 -20.01 -18.18
C ASP A 928 21.33 -18.63 -18.85
N PRO A 929 22.41 -18.23 -19.57
CA PRO A 929 22.45 -16.94 -20.25
C PRO A 929 21.63 -16.89 -21.55
N GLU A 930 21.08 -18.01 -22.04
CA GLU A 930 20.30 -18.08 -23.28
C GLU A 930 18.80 -18.29 -23.05
N ASN A 931 18.42 -19.15 -22.09
CA ASN A 931 17.03 -19.45 -21.74
C ASN A 931 16.74 -18.99 -20.31
N ASN A 932 16.27 -17.75 -20.13
CA ASN A 932 15.96 -17.17 -18.84
C ASN A 932 14.83 -16.14 -18.90
N LEU A 933 14.31 -15.78 -17.74
CA LEU A 933 13.37 -14.67 -17.56
C LEU A 933 14.09 -13.34 -17.38
N ASN A 934 13.54 -12.28 -17.98
CA ASN A 934 13.94 -10.89 -17.76
C ASN A 934 15.44 -10.60 -17.96
N ASP A 935 16.10 -11.29 -18.90
CA ASP A 935 17.56 -11.21 -19.13
C ASP A 935 18.40 -11.54 -17.88
N ASP A 936 17.83 -12.26 -16.90
CA ASP A 936 18.49 -12.69 -15.66
C ASP A 936 18.86 -14.18 -15.72
N PRO A 937 20.15 -14.52 -15.92
CA PRO A 937 20.57 -15.91 -16.03
C PRO A 937 20.36 -16.76 -14.77
N THR A 938 20.07 -16.15 -13.61
CA THR A 938 19.76 -16.86 -12.36
C THR A 938 18.34 -17.43 -12.31
N VAL A 939 17.49 -17.04 -13.26
CA VAL A 939 16.10 -17.49 -13.41
C VAL A 939 15.94 -18.25 -14.74
N PRO A 940 16.59 -19.43 -14.91
CA PRO A 940 16.51 -20.19 -16.14
C PRO A 940 15.08 -20.65 -16.45
N THR A 941 14.72 -20.61 -17.73
CA THR A 941 13.50 -21.25 -18.26
C THR A 941 13.84 -22.59 -18.88
N THR A 942 12.89 -23.52 -18.86
CA THR A 942 13.10 -24.83 -19.48
C THR A 942 11.81 -25.52 -19.90
N THR A 943 11.93 -26.28 -20.99
CA THR A 943 10.93 -27.23 -21.51
C THR A 943 11.40 -28.68 -21.38
N ASN A 944 12.56 -28.91 -20.76
CA ASN A 944 13.24 -30.20 -20.69
C ASN A 944 12.68 -31.08 -19.56
N LEU A 945 11.47 -31.59 -19.81
CA LEU A 945 10.67 -32.40 -18.89
C LEU A 945 10.76 -33.89 -19.21
N ASP A 946 10.92 -34.74 -18.19
CA ASP A 946 10.84 -36.21 -18.36
C ASP A 946 9.42 -36.73 -18.08
N TYR A 947 8.60 -36.74 -19.12
CA TYR A 947 7.24 -37.31 -19.10
C TYR A 947 7.21 -38.85 -18.89
N ALA A 948 8.35 -39.53 -18.85
CA ALA A 948 8.39 -40.94 -18.43
C ALA A 948 8.22 -41.10 -16.90
N THR A 949 8.43 -40.02 -16.13
CA THR A 949 7.99 -39.94 -14.74
C THR A 949 6.51 -39.52 -14.71
N ALA A 950 5.66 -40.32 -14.06
CA ALA A 950 4.20 -40.04 -14.00
C ALA A 950 3.86 -38.79 -13.16
N ALA A 951 4.87 -38.06 -12.68
CA ALA A 951 4.75 -36.83 -11.92
C ALA A 951 4.56 -35.57 -12.80
N VAL A 952 4.60 -35.70 -14.13
CA VAL A 952 4.42 -34.60 -15.10
C VAL A 952 3.20 -34.85 -16.03
N ASP A 953 2.45 -35.92 -15.78
CA ASP A 953 1.20 -36.23 -16.49
C ASP A 953 0.08 -35.44 -15.79
N GLY A 954 -0.24 -34.23 -16.29
CA GLY A 954 -1.25 -33.33 -15.71
C GLY A 954 -2.64 -33.99 -15.50
N PRO A 955 -3.58 -33.32 -14.81
CA PRO A 955 -4.82 -33.94 -14.33
C PRO A 955 -5.70 -34.49 -15.46
N VAL A 956 -6.09 -35.75 -15.33
CA VAL A 956 -7.16 -36.38 -16.12
C VAL A 956 -8.48 -36.13 -15.39
N ASP A 957 -9.14 -35.04 -15.78
CA ASP A 957 -10.58 -34.75 -15.71
C ASP A 957 -11.39 -35.42 -14.57
N HIS A 958 -11.74 -34.60 -13.57
CA HIS A 958 -12.86 -34.85 -12.66
C HIS A 958 -14.19 -34.67 -13.41
N ALA A 959 -14.58 -35.67 -14.19
CA ALA A 959 -15.96 -35.74 -14.69
C ALA A 959 -16.84 -36.48 -13.65
N ASP A 960 -17.86 -35.76 -13.18
CA ASP A 960 -19.05 -36.22 -12.48
C ASP A 960 -19.39 -37.71 -12.65
N GLU A 961 -19.77 -38.37 -11.54
CA GLU A 961 -20.19 -39.78 -11.46
C GLU A 961 -21.42 -40.17 -12.34
N ASP A 962 -21.85 -39.35 -13.31
CA ASP A 962 -23.08 -39.59 -14.10
C ASP A 962 -22.95 -39.55 -15.64
N ASP A 963 -21.76 -39.48 -16.26
CA ASP A 963 -21.63 -39.71 -17.72
C ASP A 963 -20.67 -40.86 -18.12
N ASP A 964 -21.26 -41.89 -18.72
CA ASP A 964 -20.70 -43.23 -18.94
C ASP A 964 -19.86 -43.29 -20.25
N GLN A 965 -18.96 -42.32 -20.46
CA GLN A 965 -18.07 -42.28 -21.65
C GLN A 965 -16.63 -41.82 -21.32
N ALA A 966 -15.87 -42.66 -20.64
CA ALA A 966 -14.41 -42.53 -20.60
C ALA A 966 -13.81 -42.68 -22.01
N ILE A 967 -13.14 -41.64 -22.52
CA ILE A 967 -12.40 -41.67 -23.78
C ILE A 967 -11.01 -42.27 -23.52
N ASP A 968 -10.67 -43.39 -24.17
CA ASP A 968 -9.36 -44.04 -24.05
C ASP A 968 -8.31 -43.26 -24.87
N THR A 969 -7.46 -42.51 -24.17
CA THR A 969 -6.40 -41.65 -24.74
C THR A 969 -5.03 -42.34 -24.85
N SER A 970 -4.90 -43.61 -24.43
CA SER A 970 -3.63 -44.32 -24.39
C SER A 970 -2.94 -44.46 -25.76
N GLU A 971 -3.71 -44.56 -26.84
CA GLU A 971 -3.19 -44.67 -28.22
C GLU A 971 -2.68 -43.32 -28.74
N LEU A 972 -3.29 -42.20 -28.32
CA LEU A 972 -2.84 -40.84 -28.63
C LEU A 972 -1.54 -40.51 -27.90
N ARG A 973 -1.45 -40.88 -26.62
CA ARG A 973 -0.27 -40.68 -25.75
C ARG A 973 0.97 -41.41 -26.25
N SER A 974 0.83 -42.68 -26.65
CA SER A 974 1.93 -43.43 -27.25
C SER A 974 2.43 -42.78 -28.54
N ALA A 975 1.51 -42.22 -29.34
CA ALA A 975 1.87 -41.59 -30.61
C ALA A 975 2.58 -40.23 -30.44
N ILE A 976 2.22 -39.45 -29.42
CA ILE A 976 2.89 -38.18 -29.09
C ILE A 976 4.30 -38.45 -28.55
N SER A 977 4.45 -39.44 -27.65
CA SER A 977 5.76 -39.85 -27.13
C SER A 977 6.70 -40.39 -28.22
N ASP A 978 6.17 -41.21 -29.14
CA ASP A 978 6.93 -41.71 -30.30
C ASP A 978 7.31 -40.56 -31.27
N TRP A 979 6.51 -39.50 -31.36
CA TRP A 979 6.83 -38.31 -32.16
C TRP A 979 7.90 -37.43 -31.50
N ALA A 980 7.76 -37.16 -30.19
CA ALA A 980 8.71 -36.35 -29.42
C ALA A 980 10.11 -37.00 -29.37
N SER A 981 10.17 -38.34 -29.33
CA SER A 981 11.42 -39.11 -29.41
C SER A 981 11.99 -39.25 -30.84
N GLY A 982 11.30 -38.70 -31.86
CA GLY A 982 11.71 -38.74 -33.26
C GLY A 982 11.48 -40.09 -33.97
N GLU A 983 10.72 -41.01 -33.36
CA GLU A 983 10.31 -42.27 -33.99
C GLU A 983 9.12 -42.11 -34.97
N TYR A 984 8.34 -41.02 -34.83
CA TYR A 984 7.30 -40.60 -35.78
C TYR A 984 7.59 -39.26 -36.47
N GLU A 985 7.21 -39.16 -37.73
CA GLU A 985 7.17 -37.90 -38.47
C GLU A 985 5.87 -37.14 -38.13
N THR A 986 5.90 -35.80 -38.16
CA THR A 986 4.77 -34.93 -37.79
C THR A 986 3.47 -35.24 -38.53
N ASP A 987 3.56 -35.65 -39.81
CA ASP A 987 2.38 -36.04 -40.60
C ASP A 987 1.71 -37.31 -40.06
N GLN A 988 2.46 -38.22 -39.43
CA GLN A 988 1.92 -39.45 -38.84
C GLN A 988 1.21 -39.17 -37.52
N LEU A 989 1.76 -38.28 -36.69
CA LEU A 989 1.10 -37.83 -35.47
C LEU A 989 -0.21 -37.10 -35.81
N ARG A 990 -0.20 -36.24 -36.83
CA ARG A 990 -1.39 -35.53 -37.31
C ARG A 990 -2.49 -36.49 -37.76
N ASP A 991 -2.15 -37.53 -38.52
CA ASP A 991 -3.10 -38.55 -38.97
C ASP A 991 -3.73 -39.33 -37.80
N ILE A 992 -2.97 -39.55 -36.71
CA ILE A 992 -3.45 -40.23 -35.50
C ILE A 992 -4.35 -39.30 -34.67
N ILE A 993 -3.98 -38.03 -34.53
CA ILE A 993 -4.82 -37.00 -33.87
C ILE A 993 -6.13 -36.81 -34.64
N GLU A 994 -6.10 -36.70 -35.96
CA GLU A 994 -7.31 -36.57 -36.79
C GLU A 994 -8.20 -37.82 -36.72
N ALA A 995 -7.60 -39.01 -36.59
CA ALA A 995 -8.34 -40.26 -36.41
C ALA A 995 -9.00 -40.33 -35.03
N TRP A 996 -8.30 -39.93 -33.97
CA TRP A 996 -8.81 -39.89 -32.59
C TRP A 996 -9.89 -38.83 -32.41
N ALA A 997 -9.71 -37.62 -32.95
CA ALA A 997 -10.72 -36.55 -32.92
C ALA A 997 -12.01 -36.89 -33.70
N SER A 998 -12.00 -37.97 -34.48
CA SER A 998 -13.14 -38.44 -35.27
C SER A 998 -13.85 -39.67 -34.68
N SER A 999 -13.31 -40.26 -33.61
CA SER A 999 -13.86 -41.41 -32.87
C SER A 999 -14.57 -40.98 -31.62
#